data_AF-A0A8T4PSH8-F1
#
_entry.id   AF-A0A8T4PSH8-F1
#
_cell.length_a   1.000
_cell.length_b   1.000
_cell.length_c   1.000
_cell.angle_alpha   90.00
_cell.angle_beta   90.00
_cell.angle_gamma   90.00
#
_symmetry.space_group_name_H-M   'P 1'
#
loop_
_entity.id
_entity.type
_entity.pdbx_description
1 polymer ?
#
loop_
_entity_poly.entity_id
_entity_poly.type
_entity_poly.pdbx_seq_one_letter_code
_entity_poly.pdbx_strand_id
1 'polypeptide(L)'
;MIAKEVLKKLEFGITEFLVGALMVIGLVGYFASVPADLDWIDHTVSFVLFSYLFYKMDITSILFGKTSRFANSIIIVSYFSLFFKDMISYTSLNAFKFKIITFVNNFYVFFSDNLAAATIFSFYIGIIGILMVSLYLTKKIEISHPSFLYSFYQKNPKNNPIKFLLVFGLLLGFYYFVYNTILEWLEFTIDDPVIAIGIVFFVYKIAKHHQKFHPSNFIFKIGDFSSGWYRRFISLFHYKKTLPLAISGLLILHALSDLGVFGYSLIFLKENFYLEFLKSGHTPFLKLFLEDAKSMPSFAAIPLFIDYALNALSLIVFLLIPALVWMQMFSQKKLHFNGVFLFFVYSSAAAYMLLPGYAISPITELSTREGISLGGVDILSASLLESKSVLDKFFPNKTTVITAVSLISIIFGLAVYLLSSKPKVKRELYALSIIGGLVFYALYIFYFFSGLLDFYDEKLLEIFIPHFLIFIVLVFFLIMSILFYVGGYLMFLYEIVMEYHKRKWSEPIDNELVNAIRKIKKFEKRVMKPRKAQIIGEVFKYGMVGVFSVVILIAGYNLVNVVKERACKTEIAKFEIDLRNLDKSVRFGAKELQSYDVPCKADQIYFFDLNRNINSKDFKEIPIIKDSIESSGNNNVFIVKEGEVKRSFYAGNLEMLYPYHICFTPKFDRISFFIEGAGNSAKVASSCDQPECTFIPIEISEEDSKRIIREAVEFGCENCPTDFNQEVQKIRLTKQNVELFRKFTFCDGITNVEILIRPKKGQEIRDFSFVEFIPKTCIEDLNEYLAENVEGDVEIRSDPLIMWHFDGIGKEQKISYKLSINLDDECRDAIKGLGVAQFIEEQKEKDAEFNTAPAINGLNDITLSGIKLHRNVITNIWRFAQDKETEPKDLIYTIIDQTNSNLVDCVINEQKHMDCEVKQNIDGASKITIQVDDGEFRDAASFNVHVSQFCQSRARKTCVGNNAYWLDSCSNLEEIYETCESGEECKDGECQEQCTPNVERRCAERDKIYWFDSCGKKGSLYYDCRGENLAQNQCRGGQCCIGNVFCQNP
;
A
#
# COMPACT_ATOMS: atom_id res chain seq x y z
N MET A 1 -46.12 -8.09 -12.87
CA MET A 1 -44.74 -7.69 -13.25
C MET A 1 -44.57 -6.18 -13.13
N ILE A 2 -45.38 -5.37 -13.82
CA ILE A 2 -45.37 -3.89 -13.76
C ILE A 2 -45.46 -3.34 -12.33
N ALA A 3 -46.40 -3.82 -11.50
CA ALA A 3 -46.49 -3.37 -10.10
C ALA A 3 -45.24 -3.66 -9.26
N LYS A 4 -44.53 -4.76 -9.54
CA LYS A 4 -43.28 -5.14 -8.85
C LYS A 4 -42.11 -4.27 -9.30
N GLU A 5 -42.12 -3.84 -10.55
CA GLU A 5 -41.12 -2.95 -11.14
C GLU A 5 -41.34 -1.49 -10.73
N VAL A 6 -42.61 -1.06 -10.65
CA VAL A 6 -43.01 0.22 -10.07
C VAL A 6 -42.65 0.27 -8.59
N LEU A 7 -42.94 -0.78 -7.79
CA LEU A 7 -42.51 -0.83 -6.39
C LEU A 7 -40.98 -0.74 -6.27
N LYS A 8 -40.23 -1.42 -7.14
CA LYS A 8 -38.76 -1.42 -7.11
C LYS A 8 -38.18 -0.05 -7.50
N LYS A 9 -38.80 0.65 -8.45
CA LYS A 9 -38.42 2.04 -8.79
C LYS A 9 -38.80 3.03 -7.68
N LEU A 10 -39.94 2.81 -7.01
CA LEU A 10 -40.37 3.66 -5.88
C LEU A 10 -39.48 3.46 -4.64
N GLU A 11 -39.10 2.21 -4.34
CA GLU A 11 -38.20 1.86 -3.22
C GLU A 11 -36.79 2.45 -3.44
N PHE A 12 -36.34 2.50 -4.69
CA PHE A 12 -35.08 3.15 -5.05
C PHE A 12 -35.16 4.67 -4.87
N GLY A 13 -36.22 5.31 -5.40
CA GLY A 13 -36.38 6.77 -5.33
C GLY A 13 -36.59 7.33 -3.92
N ILE A 14 -37.29 6.62 -3.04
CA ILE A 14 -37.49 7.06 -1.64
C ILE A 14 -36.17 7.03 -0.87
N THR A 15 -35.36 5.98 -1.07
CA THR A 15 -34.07 5.86 -0.38
C THR A 15 -33.11 6.98 -0.79
N GLU A 16 -33.01 7.24 -2.10
CA GLU A 16 -32.18 8.32 -2.65
C GLU A 16 -32.67 9.70 -2.18
N PHE A 17 -33.98 9.91 -2.14
CA PHE A 17 -34.57 11.15 -1.64
C PHE A 17 -34.26 11.38 -0.16
N LEU A 18 -34.41 10.36 0.70
CA LEU A 18 -34.10 10.47 2.13
C LEU A 18 -32.62 10.75 2.37
N VAL A 19 -31.72 10.05 1.68
CA VAL A 19 -30.27 10.32 1.76
C VAL A 19 -29.94 11.72 1.26
N GLY A 20 -30.57 12.16 0.16
CA GLY A 20 -30.40 13.52 -0.36
C GLY A 20 -30.92 14.60 0.59
N ALA A 21 -32.04 14.36 1.26
CA ALA A 21 -32.61 15.26 2.25
C ALA A 21 -31.70 15.36 3.49
N LEU A 22 -31.20 14.24 4.01
CA LEU A 22 -30.21 14.21 5.10
C LEU A 22 -28.94 14.98 4.73
N MET A 23 -28.42 14.81 3.50
CA MET A 23 -27.26 15.58 3.05
C MET A 23 -27.51 17.09 3.04
N VAL A 24 -28.72 17.53 2.67
CA VAL A 24 -29.09 18.95 2.69
C VAL A 24 -29.25 19.46 4.12
N ILE A 25 -29.91 18.69 4.99
CA ILE A 25 -30.09 19.06 6.39
C ILE A 25 -28.74 19.14 7.09
N GLY A 26 -27.86 18.15 6.94
CA GLY A 26 -26.50 18.18 7.49
C GLY A 26 -25.64 19.32 6.89
N LEU A 27 -25.82 19.69 5.62
CA LEU A 27 -25.15 20.89 5.07
C LEU A 27 -25.66 22.18 5.75
N VAL A 28 -26.97 22.30 5.93
CA VAL A 28 -27.58 23.44 6.61
C VAL A 28 -27.17 23.46 8.09
N GLY A 29 -27.13 22.30 8.74
CA GLY A 29 -26.58 22.05 10.07
C GLY A 29 -25.14 22.55 10.16
N TYR A 30 -24.30 22.19 9.20
CA TYR A 30 -22.89 22.58 9.17
C TYR A 30 -22.71 24.11 9.14
N PHE A 31 -23.45 24.84 8.29
CA PHE A 31 -23.26 26.28 8.09
C PHE A 31 -24.15 27.19 8.94
N ALA A 32 -25.28 26.71 9.45
CA ALA A 32 -26.26 27.50 10.18
C ALA A 32 -26.66 26.81 11.49
N SER A 33 -27.03 27.62 12.50
CA SER A 33 -27.69 27.08 13.69
C SER A 33 -29.07 26.58 13.30
N VAL A 34 -29.22 25.26 13.23
CA VAL A 34 -30.50 24.59 13.00
C VAL A 34 -31.33 24.66 14.28
N PRO A 35 -32.62 25.02 14.24
CA PRO A 35 -33.49 24.95 15.39
C PRO A 35 -33.47 23.54 16.00
N ALA A 36 -33.48 23.44 17.33
CA ALA A 36 -33.40 22.15 18.03
C ALA A 36 -34.40 21.11 17.49
N ASP A 37 -35.60 21.54 17.09
CA ASP A 37 -36.64 20.67 16.50
C ASP A 37 -36.16 19.93 15.25
N LEU A 38 -35.49 20.65 14.35
CA LEU A 38 -35.01 20.12 13.08
C LEU A 38 -33.75 19.27 13.29
N ASP A 39 -32.88 19.65 14.24
CA ASP A 39 -31.71 18.89 14.66
C ASP A 39 -32.13 17.51 15.21
N TRP A 40 -33.14 17.47 16.09
CA TRP A 40 -33.69 16.21 16.59
C TRP A 40 -34.32 15.35 15.49
N ILE A 41 -35.01 15.96 14.51
CA ILE A 41 -35.60 15.23 13.39
C ILE A 41 -34.49 14.60 12.55
N ASP A 42 -33.45 15.37 12.24
CA ASP A 42 -32.31 14.92 11.45
C ASP A 42 -31.68 13.67 12.09
N HIS A 43 -31.33 13.79 13.36
CA HIS A 43 -30.83 12.72 14.22
C HIS A 43 -31.73 11.47 14.22
N THR A 44 -33.03 11.66 14.47
CA THR A 44 -34.01 10.56 14.51
C THR A 44 -34.13 9.85 13.16
N VAL A 45 -34.16 10.60 12.05
CA VAL A 45 -34.25 10.04 10.69
C VAL A 45 -32.96 9.29 10.34
N SER A 46 -31.80 9.87 10.66
CA SER A 46 -30.49 9.23 10.50
C SER A 46 -30.43 7.90 11.26
N PHE A 47 -30.85 7.84 12.53
CA PHE A 47 -30.91 6.58 13.28
C PHE A 47 -31.79 5.53 12.64
N VAL A 48 -32.99 5.90 12.19
CA VAL A 48 -33.92 4.96 11.53
C VAL A 48 -33.30 4.45 10.23
N LEU A 49 -32.67 5.33 9.45
CA LEU A 49 -32.02 4.96 8.19
C LEU A 49 -30.82 4.03 8.41
N PHE A 50 -29.97 4.31 9.39
CA PHE A 50 -28.85 3.42 9.75
C PHE A 50 -29.33 2.08 10.29
N SER A 51 -30.37 2.07 11.13
CA SER A 51 -30.99 0.83 11.61
C SER A 51 -31.52 -0.02 10.45
N TYR A 52 -32.11 0.63 9.44
CA TYR A 52 -32.54 -0.02 8.21
C TYR A 52 -31.37 -0.54 7.36
N LEU A 53 -30.24 0.19 7.29
CA LEU A 53 -29.04 -0.28 6.63
C LEU A 53 -28.47 -1.53 7.32
N PHE A 54 -28.41 -1.56 8.65
CA PHE A 54 -28.01 -2.75 9.40
C PHE A 54 -28.96 -3.94 9.16
N TYR A 55 -30.26 -3.69 9.02
CA TYR A 55 -31.21 -4.72 8.60
C TYR A 55 -30.85 -5.31 7.23
N LYS A 56 -30.51 -4.45 6.25
CA LYS A 56 -30.11 -4.87 4.89
C LYS A 56 -28.74 -5.56 4.84
N MET A 57 -27.87 -5.32 5.81
CA MET A 57 -26.56 -5.98 5.92
C MET A 57 -26.65 -7.45 6.39
N ASP A 58 -27.84 -7.92 6.77
CA ASP A 58 -28.10 -9.28 7.26
C ASP A 58 -27.15 -9.68 8.43
N ILE A 59 -27.32 -9.06 9.60
CA ILE A 59 -26.50 -9.31 10.81
C ILE A 59 -26.28 -10.80 11.09
N THR A 60 -27.30 -11.64 10.97
CA THR A 60 -27.14 -13.09 11.20
C THR A 60 -26.18 -13.75 10.22
N SER A 61 -26.09 -13.25 8.98
CA SER A 61 -25.13 -13.74 7.99
C SER A 61 -23.70 -13.43 8.43
N ILE A 62 -23.45 -12.23 8.94
CA ILE A 62 -22.13 -11.82 9.45
C ILE A 62 -21.75 -12.65 10.68
N LEU A 63 -22.68 -12.79 11.62
CA LEU A 63 -22.41 -13.44 12.90
C LEU A 63 -22.36 -14.97 12.83
N PHE A 64 -23.21 -15.58 11.99
CA PHE A 64 -23.41 -17.04 11.99
C PHE A 64 -23.26 -17.71 10.62
N GLY A 65 -23.08 -16.95 9.54
CA GLY A 65 -22.88 -17.47 8.18
C GLY A 65 -24.17 -17.90 7.47
N LYS A 66 -25.34 -17.73 8.11
CA LYS A 66 -26.67 -17.98 7.53
C LYS A 66 -27.60 -16.78 7.74
N THR A 67 -28.33 -16.42 6.71
CA THR A 67 -29.33 -15.33 6.75
C THR A 67 -30.64 -15.79 7.39
N SER A 68 -31.17 -15.03 8.35
CA SER A 68 -32.52 -15.22 8.88
C SER A 68 -33.22 -13.88 9.00
N ARG A 69 -34.13 -13.58 8.07
CA ARG A 69 -34.85 -12.30 8.01
C ARG A 69 -35.66 -12.02 9.29
N PHE A 70 -36.27 -13.05 9.86
CA PHE A 70 -37.03 -12.93 11.11
C PHE A 70 -36.11 -12.56 12.28
N ALA A 71 -34.99 -13.26 12.43
CA ALA A 71 -34.03 -12.95 13.50
C ALA A 71 -33.40 -11.56 13.29
N ASN A 72 -33.02 -11.19 12.07
CA ASN A 72 -32.50 -9.85 11.75
C ASN A 72 -33.50 -8.76 12.15
N SER A 73 -34.80 -8.94 11.88
CA SER A 73 -35.84 -7.97 12.26
C SER A 73 -35.91 -7.78 13.78
N ILE A 74 -35.92 -8.89 14.54
CA ILE A 74 -35.97 -8.83 16.01
C ILE A 74 -34.68 -8.22 16.57
N ILE A 75 -33.52 -8.59 16.02
CA ILE A 75 -32.22 -8.04 16.44
C ILE A 75 -32.23 -6.51 16.29
N ILE A 76 -32.65 -5.98 15.13
CA ILE A 76 -32.67 -4.54 14.88
C ILE A 76 -33.65 -3.82 15.79
N VAL A 77 -34.86 -4.33 15.97
CA VAL A 77 -35.84 -3.73 16.90
C VAL A 77 -35.28 -3.73 18.34
N SER A 78 -34.62 -4.81 18.73
CA SER A 78 -34.02 -4.93 20.06
C SER A 78 -32.86 -3.94 20.25
N TYR A 79 -31.98 -3.83 19.27
CA TYR A 79 -30.85 -2.90 19.28
C TYR A 79 -31.30 -1.44 19.27
N PHE A 80 -32.28 -1.11 18.42
CA PHE A 80 -32.89 0.22 18.40
C PHE A 80 -33.53 0.54 19.75
N SER A 81 -34.22 -0.42 20.38
CA SER A 81 -34.78 -0.23 21.73
C SER A 81 -33.71 -0.02 22.82
N LEU A 82 -32.57 -0.70 22.75
CA LEU A 82 -31.46 -0.45 23.69
C LEU A 82 -30.86 0.95 23.48
N PHE A 83 -30.69 1.35 22.22
CA PHE A 83 -30.17 2.65 21.83
C PHE A 83 -31.14 3.80 22.11
N PHE A 84 -32.45 3.55 22.09
CA PHE A 84 -33.49 4.57 22.29
C PHE A 84 -33.36 5.30 23.63
N LYS A 85 -32.66 4.74 24.64
CA LYS A 85 -32.30 5.45 25.86
C LYS A 85 -31.52 6.75 25.59
N ASP A 86 -30.61 6.71 24.62
CA ASP A 86 -29.74 7.84 24.28
C ASP A 86 -30.55 8.90 23.54
N MET A 87 -31.48 8.46 22.68
CA MET A 87 -32.47 9.33 22.06
C MET A 87 -33.40 9.99 23.09
N ILE A 88 -33.89 9.26 24.09
CA ILE A 88 -34.72 9.81 25.17
C ILE A 88 -33.91 10.81 26.01
N SER A 89 -32.66 10.47 26.36
CA SER A 89 -31.76 11.35 27.10
C SER A 89 -31.54 12.66 26.34
N TYR A 90 -31.13 12.56 25.07
CA TYR A 90 -30.98 13.70 24.15
C TYR A 90 -32.26 14.55 24.08
N THR A 91 -33.40 13.89 23.93
CA THR A 91 -34.71 14.54 23.85
C THR A 91 -35.04 15.33 25.12
N SER A 92 -34.85 14.74 26.29
CA SER A 92 -35.15 15.38 27.57
C SER A 92 -34.32 16.64 27.80
N LEU A 93 -33.08 16.64 27.32
CA LEU A 93 -32.14 17.73 27.48
C LEU A 93 -32.44 18.89 26.51
N ASN A 94 -33.04 18.61 25.36
CA ASN A 94 -33.44 19.64 24.38
C ASN A 94 -34.91 20.05 24.48
N ALA A 95 -35.69 19.42 25.35
CA ALA A 95 -37.14 19.61 25.48
C ALA A 95 -37.54 21.10 25.56
N PHE A 96 -36.74 21.93 26.24
CA PHE A 96 -37.03 23.36 26.44
C PHE A 96 -36.65 24.27 25.25
N LYS A 97 -35.85 23.78 24.29
CA LYS A 97 -35.39 24.54 23.11
C LYS A 97 -36.34 24.40 21.90
N PHE A 98 -37.23 23.41 21.92
CA PHE A 98 -38.19 23.12 20.85
C PHE A 98 -39.29 24.20 20.74
N LYS A 99 -39.49 24.77 19.54
CA LYS A 99 -40.44 25.86 19.29
C LYS A 99 -41.38 25.62 18.11
N ILE A 100 -41.00 24.76 17.17
CA ILE A 100 -41.63 24.70 15.84
C ILE A 100 -42.77 23.67 15.78
N ILE A 101 -42.66 22.53 16.49
CA ILE A 101 -43.61 21.41 16.29
C ILE A 101 -44.36 21.07 17.57
N THR A 102 -45.53 21.70 17.75
CA THR A 102 -46.41 21.54 18.94
C THR A 102 -46.88 20.11 19.20
N PHE A 103 -47.04 19.27 18.16
CA PHE A 103 -47.37 17.85 18.34
C PHE A 103 -46.25 17.09 19.07
N VAL A 104 -44.99 17.40 18.76
CA VAL A 104 -43.85 16.71 19.35
C VAL A 104 -43.61 17.18 20.78
N ASN A 105 -44.00 18.40 21.13
CA ASN A 105 -43.92 18.92 22.49
C ASN A 105 -44.62 18.02 23.52
N ASN A 106 -45.82 17.51 23.25
CA ASN A 106 -46.51 16.61 24.18
C ASN A 106 -45.81 15.26 24.34
N PHE A 107 -45.25 14.74 23.24
CA PHE A 107 -44.44 13.52 23.25
C PHE A 107 -43.16 13.73 24.07
N TYR A 108 -42.50 14.88 23.92
CA TYR A 108 -41.30 15.23 24.66
C TYR A 108 -41.53 15.44 26.14
N VAL A 109 -42.57 16.20 26.51
CA VAL A 109 -42.94 16.40 27.91
C VAL A 109 -43.21 15.04 28.56
N PHE A 110 -43.88 14.11 27.86
CA PHE A 110 -44.07 12.75 28.37
C PHE A 110 -42.74 12.03 28.65
N PHE A 111 -41.79 12.04 27.72
CA PHE A 111 -40.48 11.40 27.95
C PHE A 111 -39.62 12.11 28.98
N SER A 112 -39.68 13.44 29.04
CA SER A 112 -38.98 14.24 30.05
C SER A 112 -39.52 13.94 31.46
N ASP A 113 -40.85 13.90 31.62
CA ASP A 113 -41.50 13.62 32.90
C ASP A 113 -41.33 12.17 33.34
N ASN A 114 -41.08 11.25 32.40
CA ASN A 114 -40.95 9.82 32.63
C ASN A 114 -39.56 9.27 32.23
N LEU A 115 -38.51 10.08 32.26
CA LEU A 115 -37.18 9.76 31.72
C LEU A 115 -36.62 8.43 32.22
N ALA A 116 -36.63 8.23 33.54
CA ALA A 116 -36.13 7.01 34.16
C ALA A 116 -36.95 5.78 33.74
N ALA A 117 -38.29 5.88 33.81
CA ALA A 117 -39.19 4.78 33.48
C ALA A 117 -39.09 4.39 31.99
N ALA A 118 -39.06 5.38 31.09
CA ALA A 118 -38.94 5.16 29.66
C ALA A 118 -37.59 4.51 29.28
N THR A 119 -36.50 4.99 29.89
CA THR A 119 -35.15 4.42 29.71
C THR A 119 -35.09 2.97 30.16
N ILE A 120 -35.59 2.69 31.38
CA ILE A 120 -35.64 1.33 31.94
C ILE A 120 -36.49 0.41 31.06
N PHE A 121 -37.68 0.85 30.66
CA PHE A 121 -38.59 0.07 29.83
C PHE A 121 -37.99 -0.25 28.46
N SER A 122 -37.40 0.74 27.80
CA SER A 122 -36.75 0.58 26.50
C SER A 122 -35.56 -0.38 26.59
N PHE A 123 -34.78 -0.31 27.68
CA PHE A 123 -33.70 -1.23 27.95
C PHE A 123 -34.22 -2.68 28.12
N TYR A 124 -35.28 -2.88 28.90
CA TYR A 124 -35.88 -4.21 29.09
C TYR A 124 -36.41 -4.80 27.79
N ILE A 125 -37.13 -4.02 26.96
CA ILE A 125 -37.59 -4.49 25.64
C ILE A 125 -36.40 -4.97 24.81
N GLY A 126 -35.32 -4.18 24.77
CA GLY A 126 -34.12 -4.53 24.04
C GLY A 126 -33.48 -5.84 24.52
N ILE A 127 -33.25 -5.99 25.82
CA ILE A 127 -32.62 -7.19 26.39
C ILE A 127 -33.50 -8.43 26.24
N ILE A 128 -34.81 -8.32 26.48
CA ILE A 128 -35.76 -9.43 26.32
C ILE A 128 -35.81 -9.86 24.84
N GLY A 129 -35.80 -8.90 23.91
CA GLY A 129 -35.70 -9.16 22.47
C GLY A 129 -34.43 -9.93 22.08
N ILE A 130 -33.25 -9.49 22.56
CA ILE A 130 -31.98 -10.19 22.35
C ILE A 130 -32.01 -11.59 22.96
N LEU A 131 -32.59 -11.76 24.15
CA LEU A 131 -32.71 -13.06 24.81
C LEU A 131 -33.59 -14.02 24.01
N MET A 132 -34.76 -13.57 23.55
CA MET A 132 -35.69 -14.37 22.74
C MET A 132 -35.06 -14.78 21.42
N VAL A 133 -34.41 -13.86 20.69
CA VAL A 133 -33.76 -14.19 19.43
C VAL A 133 -32.55 -15.10 19.64
N SER A 134 -31.81 -14.94 20.75
CA SER A 134 -30.70 -15.85 21.10
C SER A 134 -31.17 -17.29 21.33
N LEU A 135 -32.30 -17.49 22.03
CA LEU A 135 -32.93 -18.80 22.20
C LEU A 135 -33.37 -19.40 20.85
N TYR A 136 -33.96 -18.57 19.99
CA TYR A 136 -34.38 -18.98 18.65
C TYR A 136 -33.18 -19.42 17.78
N LEU A 137 -32.14 -18.58 17.71
CA LEU A 137 -30.93 -18.83 16.94
C LEU A 137 -30.16 -20.06 17.42
N THR A 138 -30.10 -20.26 18.74
CA THR A 138 -29.47 -21.45 19.33
C THR A 138 -30.10 -22.74 18.81
N LYS A 139 -31.42 -22.77 18.65
CA LYS A 139 -32.17 -23.94 18.18
C LYS A 139 -32.19 -24.07 16.65
N LYS A 140 -32.25 -22.95 15.91
CA LYS A 140 -32.56 -22.96 14.47
C LYS A 140 -31.37 -22.73 13.55
N ILE A 141 -30.32 -22.04 14.01
CA ILE A 141 -29.17 -21.73 13.17
C ILE A 141 -28.03 -22.70 13.44
N GLU A 142 -27.58 -23.34 12.35
CA GLU A 142 -26.29 -24.01 12.29
C GLU A 142 -25.22 -22.98 11.91
N ILE A 143 -24.12 -22.99 12.64
CA ILE A 143 -22.99 -22.09 12.40
C ILE A 143 -22.27 -22.60 11.15
N SER A 144 -22.20 -21.77 10.10
CA SER A 144 -21.46 -22.07 8.87
C SER A 144 -20.20 -21.22 8.76
N HIS A 145 -19.23 -21.72 7.99
CA HIS A 145 -18.07 -20.96 7.55
C HIS A 145 -18.39 -20.26 6.23
N PRO A 146 -18.01 -18.97 6.04
CA PRO A 146 -17.36 -18.08 7.00
C PRO A 146 -18.35 -17.35 7.93
N SER A 147 -18.02 -17.19 9.21
CA SER A 147 -18.80 -16.36 10.15
C SER A 147 -17.99 -15.93 11.37
N PHE A 148 -18.41 -14.86 12.06
CA PHE A 148 -17.71 -14.42 13.27
C PHE A 148 -17.72 -15.48 14.37
N LEU A 149 -18.85 -16.13 14.64
CA LEU A 149 -18.90 -17.16 15.70
C LEU A 149 -18.01 -18.38 15.35
N TYR A 150 -17.92 -18.74 14.07
CA TYR A 150 -17.02 -19.80 13.62
C TYR A 150 -15.54 -19.44 13.84
N SER A 151 -15.15 -18.17 13.71
CA SER A 151 -13.76 -17.74 13.92
C SER A 151 -13.28 -17.91 15.36
N PHE A 152 -14.19 -17.76 16.34
CA PHE A 152 -13.93 -18.03 17.76
C PHE A 152 -14.06 -19.52 18.11
N TYR A 153 -15.01 -20.23 17.52
CA TYR A 153 -15.38 -21.57 17.92
C TYR A 153 -15.60 -22.50 16.72
N GLN A 154 -14.53 -23.19 16.29
CA GLN A 154 -14.52 -24.04 15.09
C GLN A 154 -15.39 -25.31 15.18
N LYS A 155 -15.65 -25.83 16.38
CA LYS A 155 -16.48 -27.04 16.58
C LYS A 155 -17.84 -26.62 17.08
N ASN A 156 -18.95 -27.16 16.57
CA ASN A 156 -20.26 -26.81 17.13
C ASN A 156 -20.33 -27.21 18.63
N PRO A 157 -20.67 -26.28 19.55
CA PRO A 157 -20.80 -26.61 20.96
C PRO A 157 -21.96 -27.60 21.12
N LYS A 158 -21.66 -28.79 21.67
CA LYS A 158 -22.67 -29.84 21.88
C LYS A 158 -23.73 -29.45 22.93
N ASN A 159 -23.37 -28.56 23.85
CA ASN A 159 -24.24 -28.14 24.94
C ASN A 159 -25.04 -26.89 24.56
N ASN A 160 -26.36 -27.02 24.44
CA ASN A 160 -27.27 -25.91 24.14
C ASN A 160 -27.13 -24.69 25.07
N PRO A 161 -26.91 -24.84 26.40
CA PRO A 161 -26.69 -23.69 27.28
C PRO A 161 -25.43 -22.88 26.94
N ILE A 162 -24.33 -23.56 26.59
CA ILE A 162 -23.08 -22.90 26.19
C ILE A 162 -23.28 -22.20 24.84
N LYS A 163 -23.95 -22.87 23.89
CA LYS A 163 -24.30 -22.28 22.60
C LYS A 163 -25.15 -21.01 22.78
N PHE A 164 -26.14 -21.06 23.67
CA PHE A 164 -26.99 -19.93 24.01
C PHE A 164 -26.20 -18.77 24.59
N LEU A 165 -25.34 -19.02 25.60
CA LEU A 165 -24.51 -17.97 26.21
C LEU A 165 -23.57 -17.33 25.19
N LEU A 166 -22.97 -18.11 24.28
CA LEU A 166 -22.13 -17.60 23.20
C LEU A 166 -22.92 -16.75 22.21
N VAL A 167 -24.10 -17.19 21.77
CA VAL A 167 -24.97 -16.43 20.85
C VAL A 167 -25.46 -15.14 21.51
N PHE A 168 -25.91 -15.21 22.76
CA PHE A 168 -26.37 -14.06 23.53
C PHE A 168 -25.25 -13.05 23.75
N GLY A 169 -24.09 -13.50 24.25
CA GLY A 169 -22.92 -12.64 24.44
C GLY A 169 -22.42 -12.04 23.14
N LEU A 170 -22.49 -12.78 22.03
CA LEU A 170 -22.13 -12.28 20.71
C LEU A 170 -23.08 -11.17 20.24
N LEU A 171 -24.39 -11.37 20.33
CA LEU A 171 -25.37 -10.35 19.94
C LEU A 171 -25.26 -9.11 20.84
N LEU A 172 -25.02 -9.30 22.13
CA LEU A 172 -24.85 -8.20 23.07
C LEU A 172 -23.54 -7.44 22.81
N GLY A 173 -22.44 -8.13 22.50
CA GLY A 173 -21.18 -7.52 22.08
C GLY A 173 -21.27 -6.81 20.74
N PHE A 174 -21.98 -7.36 19.76
CA PHE A 174 -22.19 -6.70 18.46
C PHE A 174 -23.06 -5.44 18.61
N TYR A 175 -24.08 -5.48 19.47
CA TYR A 175 -24.82 -4.25 19.83
C TYR A 175 -23.86 -3.21 20.38
N TYR A 176 -23.08 -3.56 21.39
CA TYR A 176 -22.28 -2.61 22.13
C TYR A 176 -21.13 -2.00 21.30
N PHE A 177 -20.36 -2.80 20.54
CA PHE A 177 -19.17 -2.31 19.82
C PHE A 177 -19.38 -1.89 18.38
N VAL A 178 -20.45 -2.40 17.75
CA VAL A 178 -20.68 -2.16 16.33
C VAL A 178 -21.91 -1.30 16.17
N TYR A 179 -23.06 -1.75 16.65
CA TYR A 179 -24.31 -1.01 16.41
C TYR A 179 -24.37 0.32 17.16
N ASN A 180 -24.21 0.30 18.50
CA ASN A 180 -24.27 1.47 19.36
C ASN A 180 -23.23 2.50 18.94
N THR A 181 -21.99 2.02 18.84
CA THR A 181 -20.83 2.78 18.41
C THR A 181 -21.00 3.40 17.01
N ILE A 182 -21.46 2.65 16.00
CA ILE A 182 -21.66 3.22 14.65
C ILE A 182 -22.79 4.25 14.63
N LEU A 183 -23.88 4.03 15.37
CA LEU A 183 -24.95 5.02 15.47
C LEU A 183 -24.47 6.29 16.16
N GLU A 184 -23.77 6.18 17.29
CA GLU A 184 -23.17 7.32 17.98
C GLU A 184 -22.16 8.05 17.08
N TRP A 185 -21.34 7.33 16.31
CA TRP A 185 -20.31 7.93 15.47
C TRP A 185 -20.86 8.62 14.23
N LEU A 186 -21.66 7.90 13.44
CA LEU A 186 -22.11 8.43 12.16
C LEU A 186 -22.98 9.66 12.34
N GLU A 187 -23.73 9.69 13.43
CA GLU A 187 -24.64 10.78 13.71
C GLU A 187 -23.97 11.94 14.47
N PHE A 188 -23.37 11.71 15.65
CA PHE A 188 -22.87 12.83 16.47
C PHE A 188 -21.53 13.40 16.00
N THR A 189 -20.77 12.62 15.22
CA THR A 189 -19.39 12.96 14.90
C THR A 189 -19.18 13.26 13.42
N ILE A 190 -19.73 12.42 12.56
CA ILE A 190 -19.28 12.30 11.17
C ILE A 190 -20.24 12.98 10.20
N ASP A 191 -21.54 13.08 10.51
CA ASP A 191 -22.57 13.53 9.57
C ASP A 191 -22.22 14.89 8.95
N ASP A 192 -22.20 15.95 9.76
CA ASP A 192 -21.90 17.32 9.32
C ASP A 192 -20.52 17.48 8.65
N PRO A 193 -19.38 17.07 9.27
CA PRO A 193 -18.06 17.31 8.69
C PRO A 193 -17.75 16.42 7.48
N VAL A 194 -18.21 15.17 7.43
CA VAL A 194 -17.95 14.29 6.27
C VAL A 194 -18.85 14.63 5.10
N ILE A 195 -20.10 15.05 5.34
CA ILE A 195 -20.93 15.64 4.28
C ILE A 195 -20.26 16.90 3.76
N ALA A 196 -19.81 17.82 4.62
CA ALA A 196 -19.14 19.04 4.21
C ALA A 196 -17.83 18.78 3.43
N ILE A 197 -16.95 17.92 3.94
CA ILE A 197 -15.69 17.53 3.26
C ILE A 197 -16.01 16.82 1.94
N GLY A 198 -17.01 15.94 1.91
CA GLY A 198 -17.46 15.24 0.72
C GLY A 198 -17.94 16.21 -0.36
N ILE A 199 -18.68 17.24 0.05
CA ILE A 199 -19.20 18.30 -0.85
C ILE A 199 -18.09 19.24 -1.30
N VAL A 200 -17.18 19.67 -0.43
CA VAL A 200 -16.01 20.49 -0.82
C VAL A 200 -15.11 19.73 -1.79
N PHE A 201 -14.82 18.46 -1.49
CA PHE A 201 -14.06 17.59 -2.39
C PHE A 201 -14.79 17.41 -3.74
N PHE A 202 -16.11 17.30 -3.72
CA PHE A 202 -16.94 17.22 -4.91
C PHE A 202 -16.88 18.50 -5.74
N VAL A 203 -17.09 19.67 -5.14
CA VAL A 203 -16.98 20.98 -5.81
C VAL A 203 -15.58 21.16 -6.39
N TYR A 204 -14.52 20.84 -5.64
CA TYR A 204 -13.15 20.88 -6.12
C TYR A 204 -12.93 19.94 -7.31
N LYS A 205 -13.42 18.71 -7.25
CA LYS A 205 -13.24 17.72 -8.32
C LYS A 205 -14.06 18.07 -9.57
N ILE A 206 -15.26 18.62 -9.42
CA ILE A 206 -16.05 19.17 -10.53
C ILE A 206 -15.33 20.35 -11.15
N ALA A 207 -14.89 21.32 -10.35
CA ALA A 207 -14.15 22.48 -10.84
C ALA A 207 -12.91 22.05 -11.64
N LYS A 208 -12.20 21.01 -11.16
CA LYS A 208 -11.00 20.49 -11.83
C LYS A 208 -11.29 19.60 -13.04
N HIS A 209 -12.39 18.85 -13.07
CA HIS A 209 -12.63 17.76 -14.04
C HIS A 209 -14.05 17.77 -14.65
N HIS A 210 -14.69 18.93 -14.80
CA HIS A 210 -16.09 19.05 -15.25
C HIS A 210 -16.40 18.28 -16.55
N GLN A 211 -15.44 18.19 -17.49
CA GLN A 211 -15.65 17.52 -18.78
C GLN A 211 -15.74 15.98 -18.69
N LYS A 212 -15.29 15.36 -17.60
CA LYS A 212 -15.28 13.90 -17.42
C LYS A 212 -16.29 13.41 -16.38
N PHE A 213 -17.12 14.30 -15.84
CA PHE A 213 -17.97 13.98 -14.71
C PHE A 213 -19.41 13.68 -15.13
N HIS A 214 -19.76 12.39 -15.20
CA HIS A 214 -21.16 11.97 -15.30
C HIS A 214 -21.79 11.92 -13.89
N PRO A 215 -22.91 12.64 -13.64
CA PRO A 215 -23.57 12.73 -12.32
C PRO A 215 -23.96 11.38 -11.73
N SER A 216 -24.34 10.41 -12.58
CA SER A 216 -24.74 9.05 -12.16
C SER A 216 -23.63 8.24 -11.51
N ASN A 217 -22.36 8.64 -11.65
CA ASN A 217 -21.22 7.85 -11.18
C ASN A 217 -20.75 8.21 -9.77
N PHE A 218 -21.19 9.32 -9.16
CA PHE A 218 -20.61 9.78 -7.89
C PHE A 218 -21.26 9.16 -6.66
N ILE A 219 -22.59 9.29 -6.50
CA ILE A 219 -23.33 8.65 -5.42
C ILE A 219 -23.08 7.13 -5.47
N PHE A 220 -23.05 6.58 -6.69
CA PHE A 220 -22.67 5.20 -6.94
C PHE A 220 -21.23 4.90 -6.48
N LYS A 221 -20.22 5.74 -6.81
CA LYS A 221 -18.84 5.53 -6.35
C LYS A 221 -18.63 5.70 -4.85
N ILE A 222 -19.33 6.61 -4.18
CA ILE A 222 -19.30 6.73 -2.71
C ILE A 222 -19.97 5.51 -2.08
N GLY A 223 -21.14 5.11 -2.60
CA GLY A 223 -21.82 3.90 -2.18
C GLY A 223 -20.97 2.64 -2.39
N ASP A 224 -20.28 2.52 -3.52
CA ASP A 224 -19.36 1.41 -3.83
C ASP A 224 -18.10 1.44 -2.98
N PHE A 225 -17.52 2.62 -2.74
CA PHE A 225 -16.37 2.76 -1.86
C PHE A 225 -16.72 2.35 -0.44
N SER A 226 -17.82 2.89 0.08
CA SER A 226 -18.35 2.61 1.40
C SER A 226 -18.69 1.13 1.53
N SER A 227 -19.52 0.57 0.64
CA SER A 227 -19.92 -0.84 0.67
C SER A 227 -18.75 -1.80 0.45
N GLY A 228 -17.80 -1.45 -0.42
CA GLY A 228 -16.57 -2.21 -0.66
C GLY A 228 -15.66 -2.22 0.57
N TRP A 229 -15.49 -1.06 1.22
CA TRP A 229 -14.77 -0.95 2.48
C TRP A 229 -15.45 -1.76 3.58
N TYR A 230 -16.77 -1.60 3.77
CA TYR A 230 -17.54 -2.35 4.77
C TYR A 230 -17.45 -3.85 4.56
N ARG A 231 -17.63 -4.36 3.32
CA ARG A 231 -17.48 -5.79 3.03
C ARG A 231 -16.10 -6.33 3.37
N ARG A 232 -15.04 -5.58 3.04
CA ARG A 232 -13.67 -5.94 3.39
C ARG A 232 -13.44 -5.89 4.90
N PHE A 233 -13.92 -4.86 5.58
CA PHE A 233 -13.82 -4.73 7.03
C PHE A 233 -14.54 -5.88 7.75
N ILE A 234 -15.78 -6.20 7.34
CA ILE A 234 -16.56 -7.33 7.84
C ILE A 234 -15.85 -8.66 7.58
N SER A 235 -15.20 -8.82 6.42
CA SER A 235 -14.47 -10.05 6.13
C SER A 235 -13.32 -10.32 7.11
N LEU A 236 -12.79 -9.29 7.77
CA LEU A 236 -11.76 -9.47 8.81
C LEU A 236 -12.28 -10.24 10.03
N PHE A 237 -13.59 -10.12 10.31
CA PHE A 237 -14.27 -10.78 11.42
C PHE A 237 -14.55 -12.27 11.16
N HIS A 238 -14.46 -12.71 9.91
CA HIS A 238 -14.75 -14.09 9.52
C HIS A 238 -13.59 -15.06 9.75
N TYR A 239 -12.35 -14.55 9.86
CA TYR A 239 -11.16 -15.38 10.00
C TYR A 239 -10.41 -15.05 11.28
N LYS A 240 -10.03 -16.09 12.03
CA LYS A 240 -9.29 -15.97 13.29
C LYS A 240 -7.99 -15.18 13.14
N LYS A 241 -7.34 -15.26 11.97
CA LYS A 241 -6.06 -14.59 11.69
C LYS A 241 -6.22 -13.08 11.49
N THR A 242 -7.34 -12.63 10.94
CA THR A 242 -7.60 -11.20 10.66
C THR A 242 -8.41 -10.52 11.76
N LEU A 243 -8.95 -11.30 12.69
CA LEU A 243 -9.72 -10.81 13.83
C LEU A 243 -8.98 -9.75 14.69
N PRO A 244 -7.68 -9.87 15.00
CA PRO A 244 -6.97 -8.81 15.74
C PRO A 244 -6.96 -7.48 14.98
N LEU A 245 -6.78 -7.53 13.65
CA LEU A 245 -6.88 -6.35 12.79
C LEU A 245 -8.30 -5.77 12.77
N ALA A 246 -9.33 -6.62 12.83
CA ALA A 246 -10.73 -6.19 12.88
C ALA A 246 -11.06 -5.44 14.19
N ILE A 247 -10.67 -6.02 15.33
CA ILE A 247 -10.92 -5.47 16.67
C ILE A 247 -10.13 -4.17 16.86
N SER A 248 -8.85 -4.14 16.48
CA SER A 248 -8.06 -2.91 16.49
C SER A 248 -8.63 -1.84 15.57
N GLY A 249 -9.22 -2.25 14.44
CA GLY A 249 -9.91 -1.34 13.53
C GLY A 249 -11.10 -0.66 14.18
N LEU A 250 -11.98 -1.41 14.85
CA LEU A 250 -13.09 -0.84 15.63
C LEU A 250 -12.58 0.12 16.71
N LEU A 251 -11.54 -0.26 17.44
CA LEU A 251 -10.97 0.58 18.51
C LEU A 251 -10.42 1.91 17.98
N ILE A 252 -9.75 1.88 16.82
CA ILE A 252 -9.21 3.06 16.17
C ILE A 252 -10.31 3.94 15.59
N LEU A 253 -11.37 3.33 15.08
CA LEU A 253 -12.51 4.07 14.56
C LEU A 253 -13.25 4.81 15.70
N HIS A 254 -13.13 4.33 16.96
CA HIS A 254 -13.52 5.07 18.15
C HIS A 254 -12.64 6.30 18.39
N ALA A 255 -11.32 6.13 18.33
CA ALA A 255 -10.43 7.28 18.48
C ALA A 255 -10.69 8.36 17.42
N LEU A 256 -11.03 7.94 16.20
CA LEU A 256 -11.44 8.83 15.12
C LEU A 256 -12.77 9.52 15.39
N SER A 257 -13.69 8.88 16.11
CA SER A 257 -14.93 9.55 16.46
C SER A 257 -14.66 10.68 17.45
N ASP A 258 -13.87 10.43 18.48
CA ASP A 258 -13.52 11.46 19.45
C ASP A 258 -12.70 12.58 18.82
N LEU A 259 -11.85 12.27 17.83
CA LEU A 259 -11.21 13.30 17.02
C LEU A 259 -12.22 14.17 16.28
N GLY A 260 -13.31 13.60 15.76
CA GLY A 260 -14.36 14.37 15.13
C GLY A 260 -15.18 15.18 16.14
N VAL A 261 -15.46 14.68 17.34
CA VAL A 261 -16.22 15.40 18.37
C VAL A 261 -15.38 16.53 18.95
N PHE A 262 -14.21 16.21 19.50
CA PHE A 262 -13.34 17.18 20.17
C PHE A 262 -12.50 17.97 19.18
N GLY A 263 -11.82 17.29 18.24
CA GLY A 263 -10.92 17.96 17.30
C GLY A 263 -11.64 18.96 16.41
N TYR A 264 -12.83 18.62 15.89
CA TYR A 264 -13.62 19.59 15.13
C TYR A 264 -14.04 20.78 16.01
N SER A 265 -14.65 20.52 17.16
CA SER A 265 -15.22 21.58 18.00
C SER A 265 -14.18 22.47 18.67
N LEU A 266 -12.97 21.94 18.93
CA LEU A 266 -11.86 22.73 19.46
C LEU A 266 -11.19 23.58 18.38
N ILE A 267 -11.23 23.15 17.12
CA ILE A 267 -10.59 23.87 16.00
C ILE A 267 -11.54 24.91 15.40
N PHE A 268 -12.81 24.53 15.25
CA PHE A 268 -13.85 25.37 14.66
C PHE A 268 -14.69 26.02 15.75
N LEU A 269 -15.19 27.24 15.51
CA LEU A 269 -15.93 28.03 16.51
C LEU A 269 -17.34 27.50 16.85
N LYS A 270 -17.70 26.28 16.40
CA LYS A 270 -19.04 25.74 16.59
C LYS A 270 -19.05 24.81 17.80
N GLU A 271 -19.87 25.16 18.79
CA GLU A 271 -20.18 24.29 19.92
C GLU A 271 -20.93 23.06 19.36
N ASN A 272 -20.28 21.89 19.40
CA ASN A 272 -20.99 20.63 19.23
C ASN A 272 -21.86 20.44 20.49
N PHE A 273 -23.06 19.89 20.30
CA PHE A 273 -23.96 19.55 21.39
C PHE A 273 -23.29 18.74 22.51
N TYR A 274 -22.34 17.86 22.16
CA TYR A 274 -21.56 17.13 23.16
C TYR A 274 -20.79 18.06 24.12
N LEU A 275 -20.24 19.17 23.62
CA LEU A 275 -19.55 20.16 24.45
C LEU A 275 -20.51 21.01 25.31
N GLU A 276 -21.77 21.19 24.86
CA GLU A 276 -22.78 21.85 25.70
C GLU A 276 -23.07 21.05 27.00
N PHE A 277 -22.73 19.76 27.07
CA PHE A 277 -22.82 18.97 28.29
C PHE A 277 -21.60 19.08 29.20
N LEU A 278 -20.44 19.40 28.64
CA LEU A 278 -19.21 19.47 29.40
C LEU A 278 -18.97 20.87 29.99
N LYS A 279 -19.64 21.91 29.45
CA LYS A 279 -19.84 23.33 29.88
C LYS A 279 -18.65 24.14 30.41
N SER A 280 -17.53 23.53 30.76
CA SER A 280 -16.39 24.19 31.39
C SER A 280 -15.07 23.68 30.78
N GLY A 281 -14.31 24.60 30.19
CA GLY A 281 -12.95 24.33 29.69
C GLY A 281 -12.82 24.03 28.18
N HIS A 282 -13.91 24.06 27.41
CA HIS A 282 -13.93 23.73 25.96
C HIS A 282 -14.03 24.97 25.07
N THR A 283 -13.18 25.94 25.31
CA THR A 283 -13.07 27.15 24.48
C THR A 283 -12.32 26.84 23.19
N PRO A 284 -12.90 27.05 21.99
CA PRO A 284 -12.19 26.78 20.75
C PRO A 284 -10.84 27.51 20.68
N PHE A 285 -9.82 26.87 20.10
CA PHE A 285 -8.46 27.42 19.99
C PHE A 285 -8.43 28.80 19.36
N LEU A 286 -9.29 29.05 18.36
CA LEU A 286 -9.38 30.37 17.72
C LEU A 286 -9.89 31.44 18.70
N LYS A 287 -10.84 31.10 19.59
CA LYS A 287 -11.36 32.02 20.60
C LYS A 287 -10.29 32.31 21.66
N LEU A 288 -9.63 31.27 22.16
CA LEU A 288 -8.50 31.40 23.10
C LEU A 288 -7.37 32.24 22.50
N PHE A 289 -7.02 32.01 21.24
CA PHE A 289 -6.05 32.83 20.52
C PHE A 289 -6.45 34.31 20.51
N LEU A 290 -7.71 34.63 20.17
CA LEU A 290 -8.20 36.01 20.12
C LEU A 290 -8.22 36.68 21.50
N GLU A 291 -8.44 35.91 22.57
CA GLU A 291 -8.40 36.39 23.95
C GLU A 291 -6.96 36.62 24.42
N ASP A 292 -6.07 35.64 24.24
CA ASP A 292 -4.64 35.74 24.58
C ASP A 292 -3.95 36.85 23.78
N ALA A 293 -4.26 37.00 22.48
CA ALA A 293 -3.67 38.01 21.61
C ALA A 293 -3.98 39.45 22.07
N LYS A 294 -5.12 39.69 22.73
CA LYS A 294 -5.45 41.02 23.30
C LYS A 294 -4.54 41.42 24.45
N SER A 295 -3.98 40.45 25.16
CA SER A 295 -3.11 40.67 26.31
C SER A 295 -1.62 40.73 25.94
N MET A 296 -1.28 40.54 24.66
CA MET A 296 0.09 40.51 24.17
C MET A 296 0.45 41.69 23.27
N PRO A 297 1.74 42.05 23.17
CA PRO A 297 2.20 43.00 22.16
C PRO A 297 2.00 42.44 20.75
N SER A 298 1.70 43.31 19.78
CA SER A 298 1.32 42.94 18.41
C SER A 298 2.34 42.05 17.70
N PHE A 299 3.64 42.20 17.96
CA PHE A 299 4.68 41.35 17.36
C PHE A 299 4.63 39.89 17.82
N ALA A 300 4.05 39.61 18.99
CA ALA A 300 3.93 38.26 19.55
C ALA A 300 2.66 37.53 19.07
N ALA A 301 1.74 38.23 18.41
CA ALA A 301 0.49 37.64 17.90
C ALA A 301 0.76 36.55 16.84
N ILE A 302 1.78 36.71 16.00
CA ILE A 302 2.13 35.70 14.98
C ILE A 302 2.69 34.42 15.62
N PRO A 303 3.72 34.48 16.49
CA PRO A 303 4.16 33.30 17.23
C PRO A 303 3.05 32.61 18.03
N LEU A 304 2.20 33.39 18.70
CA LEU A 304 1.05 32.89 19.43
C LEU A 304 0.08 32.11 18.53
N PHE A 305 -0.25 32.67 17.36
CA PHE A 305 -1.08 32.00 16.36
C PHE A 305 -0.45 30.69 15.90
N ILE A 306 0.86 30.69 15.63
CA ILE A 306 1.60 29.50 15.22
C ILE A 306 1.53 28.41 16.30
N ASP A 307 1.74 28.76 17.57
CA ASP A 307 1.71 27.78 18.66
C ASP A 307 0.31 27.18 18.85
N TYR A 308 -0.75 27.98 18.73
CA TYR A 308 -2.13 27.48 18.73
C TYR A 308 -2.40 26.55 17.53
N ALA A 309 -1.97 26.94 16.32
CA ALA A 309 -2.16 26.13 15.13
C ALA A 309 -1.37 24.81 15.21
N LEU A 310 -0.15 24.83 15.75
CA LEU A 310 0.67 23.62 15.94
C LEU A 310 0.12 22.72 17.04
N ASN A 311 -0.46 23.25 18.12
CA ASN A 311 -1.15 22.46 19.14
C ASN A 311 -2.45 21.82 18.61
N ALA A 312 -3.25 22.57 17.85
CA ALA A 312 -4.41 22.01 17.15
C ALA A 312 -3.99 20.89 16.19
N LEU A 313 -2.90 21.10 15.45
CA LEU A 313 -2.34 20.12 14.54
C LEU A 313 -1.81 18.89 15.28
N SER A 314 -1.19 19.04 16.47
CA SER A 314 -0.66 17.89 17.23
C SER A 314 -1.79 17.00 17.73
N LEU A 315 -2.91 17.59 18.17
CA LEU A 315 -4.11 16.85 18.54
C LEU A 315 -4.61 15.99 17.37
N ILE A 316 -4.76 16.60 16.19
CA ILE A 316 -5.17 15.90 14.98
C ILE A 316 -4.18 14.79 14.62
N VAL A 317 -2.89 15.12 14.55
CA VAL A 317 -1.84 14.21 14.10
C VAL A 317 -1.73 13.01 15.04
N PHE A 318 -1.69 13.22 16.36
CA PHE A 318 -1.52 12.11 17.30
C PHE A 318 -2.71 11.16 17.34
N LEU A 319 -3.94 11.66 17.18
CA LEU A 319 -5.14 10.82 17.05
C LEU A 319 -5.22 10.13 15.68
N LEU A 320 -4.72 10.75 14.61
CA LEU A 320 -4.71 10.16 13.26
C LEU A 320 -3.60 9.12 13.03
N ILE A 321 -2.46 9.18 13.71
CA ILE A 321 -1.35 8.24 13.49
C ILE A 321 -1.79 6.77 13.65
N PRO A 322 -2.47 6.34 14.73
CA PRO A 322 -3.01 4.99 14.83
C PRO A 322 -3.89 4.60 13.64
N ALA A 323 -4.77 5.50 13.20
CA ALA A 323 -5.63 5.30 12.05
C ALA A 323 -4.88 5.14 10.73
N LEU A 324 -3.88 5.97 10.48
CA LEU A 324 -3.03 5.87 9.28
C LEU A 324 -2.27 4.54 9.27
N VAL A 325 -1.71 4.15 10.42
CA VAL A 325 -0.99 2.88 10.57
C VAL A 325 -1.91 1.69 10.30
N TRP A 326 -3.10 1.70 10.91
CA TRP A 326 -4.10 0.65 10.71
C TRP A 326 -4.60 0.58 9.26
N MET A 327 -4.94 1.72 8.65
CA MET A 327 -5.41 1.79 7.26
C MET A 327 -4.37 1.24 6.28
N GLN A 328 -3.08 1.44 6.55
CA GLN A 328 -2.03 0.92 5.70
C GLN A 328 -1.82 -0.59 5.88
N MET A 329 -1.99 -1.12 7.09
CA MET A 329 -2.05 -2.58 7.32
C MET A 329 -3.27 -3.19 6.63
N PHE A 330 -4.45 -2.58 6.80
CA PHE A 330 -5.71 -3.01 6.18
C PHE A 330 -5.64 -3.01 4.65
N SER A 331 -5.03 -1.99 4.05
CA SER A 331 -4.87 -1.90 2.59
C SER A 331 -3.69 -2.70 2.04
N GLN A 332 -2.89 -3.33 2.91
CA GLN A 332 -1.65 -4.04 2.55
C GLN A 332 -0.65 -3.18 1.75
N LYS A 333 -0.69 -1.85 1.93
CA LYS A 333 0.21 -0.90 1.24
C LYS A 333 1.45 -0.60 2.09
N LYS A 334 2.54 -0.24 1.43
CA LYS A 334 3.74 0.27 2.12
C LYS A 334 3.41 1.62 2.76
N LEU A 335 3.82 1.79 4.02
CA LEU A 335 3.64 3.06 4.72
C LEU A 335 4.70 4.04 4.22
N HIS A 336 4.29 5.14 3.60
CA HIS A 336 5.18 6.20 3.14
C HIS A 336 4.67 7.56 3.61
N PHE A 337 5.43 8.23 4.47
CA PHE A 337 5.26 9.66 4.72
C PHE A 337 6.22 10.45 3.82
N ASN A 338 5.75 11.55 3.24
CA ASN A 338 6.62 12.50 2.58
C ASN A 338 7.36 13.34 3.66
N GLY A 339 8.47 13.98 3.29
CA GLY A 339 9.24 14.79 4.25
C GLY A 339 8.41 15.93 4.84
N VAL A 340 7.49 16.50 4.05
CA VAL A 340 6.58 17.58 4.47
C VAL A 340 5.65 17.13 5.59
N PHE A 341 5.12 15.91 5.53
CA PHE A 341 4.31 15.37 6.62
C PHE A 341 5.13 15.22 7.90
N LEU A 342 6.37 14.71 7.80
CA LEU A 342 7.27 14.61 8.95
C LEU A 342 7.62 15.99 9.55
N PHE A 343 7.80 17.03 8.73
CA PHE A 343 7.96 18.41 9.21
C PHE A 343 6.82 18.79 10.17
N PHE A 344 5.58 18.65 9.71
CA PHE A 344 4.41 19.03 10.48
C PHE A 344 4.22 18.20 11.75
N VAL A 345 4.41 16.87 11.66
CA VAL A 345 4.31 15.96 12.83
C VAL A 345 5.27 16.38 13.93
N TYR A 346 6.53 16.66 13.58
CA TYR A 346 7.55 16.98 14.58
C TYR A 346 7.46 18.42 15.08
N SER A 347 7.08 19.39 14.23
CA SER A 347 6.79 20.75 14.69
C SER A 347 5.60 20.80 15.64
N SER A 348 4.50 20.10 15.31
CA SER A 348 3.32 20.06 16.18
C SER A 348 3.61 19.35 17.50
N ALA A 349 4.33 18.22 17.44
CA ALA A 349 4.75 17.49 18.64
C ALA A 349 5.64 18.33 19.56
N ALA A 350 6.59 19.09 19.00
CA ALA A 350 7.47 19.96 19.77
C ALA A 350 6.69 21.11 20.45
N ALA A 351 5.78 21.77 19.72
CA ALA A 351 4.97 22.84 20.26
C ALA A 351 4.14 22.35 21.46
N TYR A 352 3.45 21.22 21.30
CA TYR A 352 2.65 20.60 22.37
C TYR A 352 3.49 20.22 23.59
N MET A 353 4.65 19.58 23.38
CA MET A 353 5.51 19.15 24.49
C MET A 353 6.14 20.33 25.27
N LEU A 354 6.43 21.44 24.58
CA LEU A 354 7.04 22.62 25.20
C LEU A 354 6.01 23.54 25.86
N LEU A 355 4.83 23.71 25.25
CA LEU A 355 3.74 24.54 25.71
C LEU A 355 2.40 23.92 25.28
N PRO A 356 1.83 23.02 26.09
CA PRO A 356 0.61 22.31 25.73
C PRO A 356 -0.58 23.27 25.72
N GLY A 357 -1.27 23.33 24.59
CA GLY A 357 -2.53 24.07 24.41
C GLY A 357 -3.76 23.25 24.75
N TYR A 358 -3.61 21.96 25.07
CA TYR A 358 -4.70 21.11 25.52
C TYR A 358 -4.20 20.06 26.52
N ALA A 359 -5.14 19.51 27.29
CA ALA A 359 -4.91 18.41 28.21
C ALA A 359 -5.95 17.30 27.96
N ILE A 360 -5.56 16.06 28.18
CA ILE A 360 -6.46 14.91 28.16
C ILE A 360 -6.74 14.53 29.60
N SER A 361 -8.01 14.48 29.98
CA SER A 361 -8.46 14.14 31.33
C SER A 361 -9.63 13.15 31.28
N PRO A 362 -9.83 12.32 32.32
CA PRO A 362 -11.06 11.54 32.44
C PRO A 362 -12.26 12.47 32.72
N ILE A 363 -13.44 12.18 32.16
CA ILE A 363 -14.66 13.01 32.33
C ILE A 363 -15.14 13.08 33.80
N THR A 364 -14.77 12.10 34.63
CA THR A 364 -15.26 11.97 36.01
C THR A 364 -14.87 13.12 36.94
N GLU A 365 -13.78 13.83 36.66
CA GLU A 365 -13.35 14.98 37.45
C GLU A 365 -14.25 16.21 37.26
N LEU A 366 -14.92 16.33 36.10
CA LEU A 366 -15.83 17.44 35.77
C LEU A 366 -17.29 17.11 36.11
N SER A 367 -17.67 15.86 35.89
CA SER A 367 -19.05 15.36 35.99
C SER A 367 -19.63 15.48 37.41
N THR A 368 -18.79 15.31 38.44
CA THR A 368 -19.16 15.44 39.86
C THR A 368 -19.65 16.84 40.26
N ARG A 369 -19.32 17.88 39.49
CA ARG A 369 -19.75 19.26 39.81
C ARG A 369 -21.17 19.57 39.36
N GLU A 370 -21.65 18.91 38.31
CA GLU A 370 -22.96 19.21 37.70
C GLU A 370 -24.01 18.12 37.93
N GLY A 371 -23.66 17.03 38.62
CA GLY A 371 -24.59 15.94 38.96
C GLY A 371 -24.97 15.05 37.77
N ILE A 372 -24.27 15.18 36.64
CA ILE A 372 -24.42 14.34 35.46
C ILE A 372 -23.25 13.35 35.46
N SER A 373 -23.50 12.06 35.60
CA SER A 373 -22.44 11.04 35.52
C SER A 373 -22.19 10.67 34.05
N LEU A 374 -21.12 11.21 33.46
CA LEU A 374 -20.63 10.78 32.15
C LEU A 374 -19.30 10.03 32.33
N GLY A 375 -19.12 8.94 31.59
CA GLY A 375 -17.87 8.17 31.56
C GLY A 375 -17.19 8.32 30.20
N GLY A 376 -15.88 8.50 30.20
CA GLY A 376 -15.08 8.64 28.98
C GLY A 376 -13.86 9.53 29.18
N VAL A 377 -13.36 10.07 28.07
CA VAL A 377 -12.22 10.98 28.01
C VAL A 377 -12.66 12.36 27.56
N ASP A 378 -12.03 13.38 28.12
CA ASP A 378 -12.21 14.77 27.74
C ASP A 378 -10.90 15.36 27.23
N ILE A 379 -11.02 16.30 26.29
CA ILE A 379 -9.91 17.08 25.75
C ILE A 379 -10.18 18.55 26.04
N LEU A 380 -9.55 19.04 27.10
CA LEU A 380 -9.69 20.41 27.56
C LEU A 380 -8.69 21.30 26.85
N SER A 381 -9.17 22.32 26.16
CA SER A 381 -8.33 23.40 25.65
C SER A 381 -7.83 24.29 26.80
N ALA A 382 -6.60 24.79 26.69
CA ALA A 382 -6.01 25.70 27.67
C ALA A 382 -5.47 26.97 27.00
N SER A 383 -5.59 28.11 27.70
CA SER A 383 -4.90 29.34 27.32
C SER A 383 -3.38 29.11 27.36
N LEU A 384 -2.66 29.51 26.29
CA LEU A 384 -1.21 29.33 26.23
C LEU A 384 -0.49 30.26 27.21
N LEU A 385 -1.15 31.35 27.63
CA LEU A 385 -0.66 32.23 28.69
C LEU A 385 -0.71 31.59 30.08
N GLU A 386 -1.74 30.78 30.34
CA GLU A 386 -1.95 30.10 31.62
C GLU A 386 -1.23 28.75 31.70
N SER A 387 -1.00 28.11 30.55
CA SER A 387 -0.28 26.84 30.45
C SER A 387 1.15 26.93 30.98
N LYS A 388 1.56 25.92 31.75
CA LYS A 388 2.94 25.78 32.25
C LYS A 388 3.84 25.27 31.12
N SER A 389 4.89 26.03 30.81
CA SER A 389 5.92 25.63 29.86
C SER A 389 7.12 25.04 30.57
N VAL A 390 7.79 24.08 29.94
CA VAL A 390 9.13 23.64 30.35
C VAL A 390 10.13 24.81 30.30
N LEU A 391 9.90 25.79 29.43
CA LEU A 391 10.75 26.97 29.25
C LEU A 391 10.50 28.11 30.24
N ASP A 392 9.46 28.03 31.08
CA ASP A 392 9.16 29.05 32.09
C ASP A 392 10.31 29.23 33.10
N LYS A 393 11.17 28.22 33.27
CA LYS A 393 12.36 28.29 34.12
C LYS A 393 13.52 29.09 33.51
N PHE A 394 13.54 29.22 32.18
CA PHE A 394 14.63 29.86 31.44
C PHE A 394 14.28 31.28 31.01
N PHE A 395 13.00 31.57 30.78
CA PHE A 395 12.54 32.87 30.33
C PHE A 395 11.52 33.44 31.34
N PRO A 396 11.76 34.63 31.91
CA PRO A 396 10.89 35.20 32.92
C PRO A 396 9.56 35.75 32.36
N ASN A 397 9.49 36.02 31.05
CA ASN A 397 8.30 36.59 30.41
C ASN A 397 7.60 35.55 29.51
N LYS A 398 6.29 35.38 29.69
CA LYS A 398 5.47 34.48 28.85
C LYS A 398 5.53 34.82 27.36
N THR A 399 5.61 36.09 26.98
CA THR A 399 5.77 36.50 25.57
C THR A 399 7.06 35.92 24.95
N THR A 400 8.16 35.92 25.72
CA THR A 400 9.43 35.34 25.26
C THR A 400 9.39 33.81 25.21
N VAL A 401 8.67 33.17 26.14
CA VAL A 401 8.44 31.71 26.10
C VAL A 401 7.71 31.32 24.82
N ILE A 402 6.58 31.96 24.51
CA ILE A 402 5.77 31.66 23.32
C ILE A 402 6.57 31.89 22.03
N THR A 403 7.27 33.01 21.94
CA THR A 403 8.14 33.30 20.78
C THR A 403 9.23 32.22 20.62
N ALA A 404 9.84 31.78 21.73
CA ALA A 404 10.86 30.74 21.71
C ALA A 404 10.28 29.37 21.33
N VAL A 405 9.12 28.99 21.85
CA VAL A 405 8.45 27.71 21.53
C VAL A 405 8.10 27.64 20.04
N SER A 406 7.51 28.69 19.49
CA SER A 406 7.18 28.78 18.06
C SER A 406 8.41 28.60 17.18
N LEU A 407 9.51 29.32 17.47
CA LEU A 407 10.74 29.26 16.71
C LEU A 407 11.43 27.88 16.83
N ILE A 408 11.53 27.33 18.05
CA ILE A 408 12.12 26.01 18.30
C ILE A 408 11.32 24.93 17.57
N SER A 409 10.00 24.99 17.58
CA SER A 409 9.12 24.00 16.95
C SER A 409 9.25 24.01 15.42
N ILE A 410 9.33 25.18 14.79
CA ILE A 410 9.57 25.29 13.34
C ILE A 410 10.98 24.81 12.98
N ILE A 411 12.01 25.23 13.72
CA ILE A 411 13.40 24.80 13.47
C ILE A 411 13.52 23.29 13.61
N PHE A 412 12.88 22.70 14.62
CA PHE A 412 12.91 21.26 14.85
C PHE A 412 12.24 20.49 13.70
N GLY A 413 11.06 20.94 13.23
CA GLY A 413 10.43 20.36 12.04
C GLY A 413 11.29 20.51 10.79
N LEU A 414 11.93 21.67 10.58
CA LEU A 414 12.80 21.91 9.42
C LEU A 414 14.04 21.01 9.46
N ALA A 415 14.63 20.83 10.63
CA ALA A 415 15.74 19.89 10.82
C ALA A 415 15.31 18.46 10.47
N VAL A 416 14.14 18.02 10.91
CA VAL A 416 13.57 16.72 10.56
C VAL A 416 13.30 16.60 9.06
N TYR A 417 12.76 17.64 8.42
CA TYR A 417 12.54 17.67 6.97
C TYR A 417 13.85 17.46 6.21
N LEU A 418 14.90 18.22 6.55
CA LEU A 418 16.22 18.11 5.92
C LEU A 418 16.83 16.72 6.14
N LEU A 419 16.77 16.21 7.38
CA LEU A 419 17.24 14.87 7.74
C LEU A 419 16.47 13.75 7.02
N SER A 420 15.18 13.96 6.73
CA SER A 420 14.33 12.99 6.01
C SER A 420 14.71 12.80 4.54
N SER A 421 15.60 13.63 4.00
CA SER A 421 16.17 13.45 2.66
C SER A 421 17.00 12.16 2.55
N LYS A 422 17.58 11.69 3.67
CA LYS A 422 18.32 10.42 3.73
C LYS A 422 17.34 9.25 4.00
N PRO A 423 17.23 8.24 3.11
CA PRO A 423 16.24 7.16 3.23
C PRO A 423 16.31 6.37 4.55
N LYS A 424 17.53 6.11 5.05
CA LYS A 424 17.76 5.42 6.34
C LYS A 424 17.21 6.24 7.52
N VAL A 425 17.54 7.52 7.58
CA VAL A 425 17.09 8.43 8.65
C VAL A 425 15.58 8.64 8.57
N LYS A 426 15.05 8.78 7.36
CA LYS A 426 13.60 8.86 7.12
C LYS A 426 12.85 7.66 7.70
N ARG A 427 13.38 6.44 7.57
CA ARG A 427 12.80 5.21 8.13
C ARG A 427 12.78 5.22 9.67
N GLU A 428 13.82 5.74 10.30
CA GLU A 428 13.89 5.85 11.77
C GLU A 428 12.96 6.95 12.31
N LEU A 429 12.96 8.14 11.70
CA LEU A 429 12.02 9.22 12.04
C LEU A 429 10.57 8.78 11.87
N TYR A 430 10.31 8.00 10.83
CA TYR A 430 9.02 7.37 10.61
C TYR A 430 8.62 6.41 11.74
N ALA A 431 9.52 5.52 12.16
CA ALA A 431 9.27 4.60 13.27
C ALA A 431 9.05 5.36 14.60
N LEU A 432 9.84 6.40 14.87
CA LEU A 432 9.67 7.26 16.04
C LEU A 432 8.33 8.00 16.04
N SER A 433 7.86 8.45 14.87
CA SER A 433 6.53 9.08 14.73
C SER A 433 5.42 8.11 15.08
N ILE A 434 5.50 6.86 14.60
CA ILE A 434 4.53 5.81 14.97
C ILE A 434 4.58 5.57 16.48
N ILE A 435 5.77 5.38 17.07
CA ILE A 435 5.91 5.12 18.50
C ILE A 435 5.31 6.27 19.32
N GLY A 436 5.60 7.52 18.95
CA GLY A 436 5.04 8.71 19.61
C GLY A 436 3.51 8.74 19.54
N GLY A 437 2.93 8.51 18.36
CA GLY A 437 1.47 8.43 18.20
C GLY A 437 0.84 7.27 18.98
N LEU A 438 1.49 6.10 19.04
CA LEU A 438 1.02 4.96 19.83
C LEU A 438 1.06 5.23 21.34
N VAL A 439 2.09 5.90 21.84
CA VAL A 439 2.19 6.28 23.25
C VAL A 439 1.08 7.26 23.61
N PHE A 440 0.86 8.29 22.78
CA PHE A 440 -0.26 9.21 22.97
C PHE A 440 -1.59 8.47 22.97
N TYR A 441 -1.79 7.56 22.02
CA TYR A 441 -3.02 6.77 21.93
C TYR A 441 -3.23 5.84 23.13
N ALA A 442 -2.16 5.25 23.68
CA ALA A 442 -2.24 4.47 24.90
C ALA A 442 -2.69 5.30 26.11
N LEU A 443 -2.18 6.53 26.23
CA LEU A 443 -2.59 7.46 27.28
C LEU A 443 -4.06 7.87 27.13
N TYR A 444 -4.48 8.15 25.91
CA TYR A 444 -5.89 8.42 25.59
C TYR A 444 -6.80 7.23 25.98
N ILE A 445 -6.46 6.00 25.59
CA ILE A 445 -7.22 4.80 25.97
C ILE A 445 -7.24 4.62 27.49
N PHE A 446 -6.12 4.88 28.16
CA PHE A 446 -6.04 4.78 29.61
C PHE A 446 -7.00 5.75 30.30
N TYR A 447 -7.03 7.02 29.90
CA TYR A 447 -7.94 8.00 30.49
C TYR A 447 -9.41 7.70 30.16
N PHE A 448 -9.70 7.31 28.92
CA PHE A 448 -11.04 6.86 28.52
C PHE A 448 -11.51 5.71 29.41
N PHE A 449 -10.66 4.70 29.56
CA PHE A 449 -10.98 3.51 30.34
C PHE A 449 -11.09 3.80 31.84
N SER A 450 -10.25 4.69 32.39
CA SER A 450 -10.35 5.15 33.78
C SER A 450 -11.70 5.83 34.03
N GLY A 451 -12.07 6.79 33.17
CA GLY A 451 -13.35 7.47 33.31
C GLY A 451 -14.55 6.53 33.16
N LEU A 452 -14.43 5.50 32.31
CA LEU A 452 -15.44 4.46 32.18
C LEU A 452 -15.56 3.61 33.44
N LEU A 453 -14.44 3.20 34.05
CA LEU A 453 -14.44 2.41 35.29
C LEU A 453 -15.09 3.17 36.44
N ASP A 454 -14.72 4.44 36.62
CA ASP A 454 -15.29 5.30 37.65
C ASP A 454 -16.82 5.43 37.47
N PHE A 455 -17.28 5.63 36.23
CA PHE A 455 -18.71 5.68 35.91
C PHE A 455 -19.44 4.39 36.31
N TYR A 456 -18.88 3.23 35.97
CA TYR A 456 -19.48 1.94 36.34
C TYR A 456 -19.42 1.68 37.84
N ASP A 457 -18.37 2.08 38.54
CA ASP A 457 -18.25 1.89 40.00
C ASP A 457 -19.38 2.62 40.74
N GLU A 458 -19.64 3.88 40.38
CA GLU A 458 -20.73 4.67 40.96
C GLU A 458 -22.11 4.10 40.60
N LYS A 459 -22.34 3.79 39.32
CA LYS A 459 -23.69 3.43 38.83
C LYS A 459 -24.08 1.98 39.02
N LEU A 460 -23.15 1.03 39.04
CA LEU A 460 -23.48 -0.38 39.26
C LEU A 460 -24.09 -0.60 40.64
N LEU A 461 -23.61 0.11 41.66
CA LEU A 461 -24.14 0.01 43.03
C LEU A 461 -25.57 0.58 43.13
N GLU A 462 -25.84 1.70 42.46
CA GLU A 462 -27.16 2.34 42.44
C GLU A 462 -28.22 1.46 41.73
N ILE A 463 -27.83 0.80 40.63
CA ILE A 463 -28.73 -0.01 39.79
C ILE A 463 -28.95 -1.42 40.33
N PHE A 464 -28.00 -1.96 41.12
CA PHE A 464 -28.05 -3.33 41.63
C PHE A 464 -29.32 -3.63 42.45
N ILE A 465 -29.77 -2.68 43.27
CA ILE A 465 -30.89 -2.89 44.19
C ILE A 465 -32.24 -3.00 43.47
N PRO A 466 -32.63 -2.07 42.56
CA PRO A 466 -33.94 -2.14 41.89
C PRO A 466 -33.97 -2.99 40.61
N HIS A 467 -32.84 -3.18 39.90
CA HIS A 467 -32.84 -3.73 38.54
C HIS A 467 -31.71 -4.74 38.26
N PHE A 468 -31.78 -5.92 38.90
CA PHE A 468 -30.75 -6.98 38.80
C PHE A 468 -30.38 -7.40 37.35
N LEU A 469 -31.34 -7.48 36.42
CA LEU A 469 -31.04 -7.85 35.02
C LEU A 469 -30.19 -6.78 34.32
N ILE A 470 -30.51 -5.50 34.55
CA ILE A 470 -29.77 -4.36 34.00
C ILE A 470 -28.34 -4.40 34.54
N PHE A 471 -28.19 -4.62 35.86
CA PHE A 471 -26.89 -4.80 36.49
C PHE A 471 -26.04 -5.88 35.82
N ILE A 472 -26.58 -7.09 35.58
CA ILE A 472 -25.84 -8.17 34.91
C ILE A 472 -25.36 -7.74 33.52
N VAL A 473 -26.22 -7.09 32.74
CA VAL A 473 -25.88 -6.62 31.40
C VAL A 473 -24.82 -5.52 31.45
N LEU A 474 -24.90 -4.59 32.40
CA LEU A 474 -23.90 -3.54 32.59
C LEU A 474 -22.54 -4.12 33.02
N VAL A 475 -22.53 -5.11 33.91
CA VAL A 475 -21.29 -5.85 34.25
C VAL A 475 -20.71 -6.54 33.01
N PHE A 476 -21.56 -7.14 32.18
CA PHE A 476 -21.12 -7.71 30.91
C PHE A 476 -20.53 -6.64 29.97
N PHE A 477 -21.17 -5.48 29.82
CA PHE A 477 -20.64 -4.36 29.03
C PHE A 477 -19.31 -3.85 29.58
N LEU A 478 -19.15 -3.78 30.90
CA LEU A 478 -17.89 -3.41 31.52
C LEU A 478 -16.79 -4.44 31.18
N ILE A 479 -17.05 -5.74 31.34
CA ILE A 479 -16.09 -6.81 30.99
C ILE A 479 -15.72 -6.73 29.51
N MET A 480 -16.71 -6.58 28.64
CA MET A 480 -16.48 -6.46 27.21
C MET A 480 -15.65 -5.20 26.91
N SER A 481 -15.92 -4.07 27.56
CA SER A 481 -15.17 -2.82 27.40
C SER A 481 -13.70 -3.02 27.78
N ILE A 482 -13.42 -3.69 28.90
CA ILE A 482 -12.04 -4.03 29.30
C ILE A 482 -11.35 -4.82 28.19
N LEU A 483 -12.01 -5.86 27.67
CA LEU A 483 -11.47 -6.70 26.60
C LEU A 483 -11.26 -5.91 25.30
N PHE A 484 -12.14 -4.97 24.99
CA PHE A 484 -12.09 -4.18 23.77
C PHE A 484 -11.00 -3.11 23.80
N TYR A 485 -10.96 -2.25 24.84
CA TYR A 485 -9.99 -1.17 24.93
C TYR A 485 -8.58 -1.71 25.18
N VAL A 486 -8.40 -2.53 26.22
CA VAL A 486 -7.07 -3.05 26.57
C VAL A 486 -6.66 -4.15 25.59
N GLY A 487 -7.55 -5.13 25.35
CA GLY A 487 -7.25 -6.23 24.43
C GLY A 487 -7.13 -5.79 22.98
N GLY A 488 -7.99 -4.88 22.51
CA GLY A 488 -7.89 -4.30 21.17
C GLY A 488 -6.62 -3.50 20.95
N TYR A 489 -6.15 -2.74 21.94
CA TYR A 489 -4.88 -2.02 21.85
C TYR A 489 -3.68 -2.99 21.82
N LEU A 490 -3.69 -4.03 22.65
CA LEU A 490 -2.64 -5.06 22.62
C LEU A 490 -2.63 -5.82 21.29
N MET A 491 -3.80 -6.13 20.73
CA MET A 491 -3.94 -6.72 19.40
C MET A 491 -3.42 -5.78 18.30
N PHE A 492 -3.67 -4.48 18.43
CA PHE A 492 -3.13 -3.48 17.50
C PHE A 492 -1.60 -3.44 17.52
N LEU A 493 -0.99 -3.40 18.71
CA LEU A 493 0.46 -3.47 18.87
C LEU A 493 1.03 -4.77 18.30
N TYR A 494 0.35 -5.90 18.54
CA TYR A 494 0.74 -7.18 17.97
C TYR A 494 0.78 -7.14 16.44
N GLU A 495 -0.25 -6.62 15.78
CA GLU A 495 -0.30 -6.50 14.31
C GLU A 495 0.81 -5.59 13.77
N ILE A 496 1.09 -4.46 14.43
CA ILE A 496 2.19 -3.56 14.05
C ILE A 496 3.54 -4.28 14.12
N VAL A 497 3.80 -4.99 15.23
CA VAL A 497 5.06 -5.74 15.42
C VAL A 497 5.18 -6.85 14.37
N MET A 498 4.08 -7.58 14.09
CA MET A 498 4.06 -8.65 13.09
C MET A 498 4.31 -8.11 11.68
N GLU A 499 3.68 -7.01 11.28
CA GLU A 499 3.90 -6.40 9.97
C GLU A 499 5.31 -5.80 9.84
N TYR A 500 5.83 -5.17 10.90
CA TYR A 500 7.22 -4.70 10.95
C TYR A 500 8.22 -5.86 10.79
N HIS A 501 7.98 -6.98 11.49
CA HIS A 501 8.80 -8.18 11.38
C HIS A 501 8.71 -8.78 9.97
N LYS A 502 7.51 -8.95 9.42
CA LYS A 502 7.30 -9.48 8.07
C LYS A 502 8.11 -8.71 7.02
N ARG A 503 8.19 -7.38 7.13
CA ARG A 503 8.96 -6.53 6.21
C ARG A 503 10.47 -6.62 6.44
N LYS A 504 10.91 -6.59 7.70
CA LYS A 504 12.34 -6.66 8.04
C LYS A 504 12.99 -7.97 7.60
N TRP A 505 12.21 -9.05 7.54
CA TRP A 505 12.72 -10.40 7.19
C TRP A 505 12.32 -10.87 5.79
N SER A 506 11.58 -10.07 5.01
CA SER A 506 11.31 -10.35 3.59
C SER A 506 12.36 -9.75 2.64
N GLU A 507 13.17 -8.81 3.11
CA GLU A 507 14.36 -8.37 2.37
C GLU A 507 15.41 -9.49 2.50
N PRO A 508 16.04 -9.95 1.39
CA PRO A 508 17.10 -10.95 1.45
C PRO A 508 18.14 -10.44 2.45
N ILE A 509 18.49 -11.29 3.41
CA ILE A 509 19.42 -10.91 4.48
C ILE A 509 20.74 -10.52 3.80
N ASP A 510 20.99 -9.21 3.66
CA ASP A 510 22.24 -8.72 3.10
C ASP A 510 23.40 -9.37 3.84
N ASN A 511 24.41 -9.82 3.07
CA ASN A 511 25.62 -10.42 3.61
C ASN A 511 26.32 -9.51 4.64
N GLU A 512 26.05 -8.20 4.62
CA GLU A 512 26.43 -7.23 5.65
C GLU A 512 25.82 -7.53 7.03
N LEU A 513 24.53 -7.88 7.11
CA LEU A 513 23.87 -8.18 8.39
C LEU A 513 24.34 -9.53 8.94
N VAL A 514 24.59 -10.52 8.07
CA VAL A 514 25.23 -11.78 8.46
C VAL A 514 26.64 -11.53 9.00
N ASN A 515 27.41 -10.65 8.36
CA ASN A 515 28.75 -10.28 8.82
C ASN A 515 28.73 -9.41 10.10
N ALA A 516 27.73 -8.54 10.29
CA ALA A 516 27.53 -7.78 11.51
C ALA A 516 27.13 -8.70 12.67
N ILE A 517 26.21 -9.65 12.46
CA ILE A 517 25.83 -10.66 13.45
C ILE A 517 27.02 -11.58 13.77
N ARG A 518 27.84 -11.93 12.77
CA ARG A 518 29.06 -12.73 12.94
C ARG A 518 30.15 -11.94 13.70
N LYS A 519 30.25 -10.61 13.51
CA LYS A 519 31.11 -9.70 14.29
C LYS A 519 30.61 -9.53 15.73
N ILE A 520 29.31 -9.38 15.94
CA ILE A 520 28.68 -9.26 17.27
C ILE A 520 28.84 -10.56 18.05
N LYS A 521 28.61 -11.74 17.45
CA LYS A 521 28.92 -13.05 18.07
C LYS A 521 30.40 -13.21 18.42
N LYS A 522 31.32 -12.60 17.64
CA LYS A 522 32.76 -12.59 17.93
C LYS A 522 33.12 -11.64 19.07
N PHE A 523 32.37 -10.54 19.22
CA PHE A 523 32.56 -9.54 20.27
C PHE A 523 31.98 -10.00 21.61
N GLU A 524 30.81 -10.66 21.59
CA GLU A 524 30.15 -11.25 22.76
C GLU A 524 31.00 -12.36 23.40
N LYS A 525 31.74 -13.12 22.58
CA LYS A 525 32.74 -14.11 23.04
C LYS A 525 33.97 -13.51 23.72
N ARG A 526 34.22 -12.19 23.62
CA ARG A 526 35.45 -11.54 24.12
C ARG A 526 35.26 -10.63 25.34
N VAL A 527 34.02 -10.21 25.68
CA VAL A 527 33.85 -9.05 26.60
C VAL A 527 33.15 -9.35 27.94
N MET A 528 32.58 -10.53 28.20
CA MET A 528 31.96 -10.79 29.51
C MET A 528 32.91 -11.44 30.54
N LYS A 529 33.74 -10.61 31.19
CA LYS A 529 34.16 -10.84 32.59
C LYS A 529 33.68 -9.66 33.44
N PRO A 530 32.75 -9.86 34.38
CA PRO A 530 32.17 -8.75 35.14
C PRO A 530 33.12 -8.33 36.27
N ARG A 531 33.48 -7.04 36.31
CA ARG A 531 33.91 -6.38 37.55
C ARG A 531 32.67 -5.83 38.24
N LYS A 532 32.48 -6.25 39.49
CA LYS A 532 31.33 -5.90 40.33
C LYS A 532 31.47 -4.51 40.94
N ALA A 533 30.28 -4.01 41.29
CA ALA A 533 29.94 -3.08 42.37
C ALA A 533 29.97 -1.58 42.02
N GLN A 534 28.87 -1.07 41.45
CA GLN A 534 27.98 -0.10 42.14
C GLN A 534 26.79 0.39 41.28
N ILE A 535 26.14 -0.42 40.43
CA ILE A 535 24.86 -0.04 39.81
C ILE A 535 23.98 -1.31 39.68
N ILE A 536 23.50 -1.85 40.80
CA ILE A 536 22.72 -3.11 40.84
C ILE A 536 21.36 -2.78 41.47
N GLY A 537 20.40 -2.42 40.62
CA GLY A 537 19.01 -2.22 41.02
C GLY A 537 18.11 -2.12 39.79
N GLU A 538 18.41 -1.17 38.90
CA GLU A 538 17.58 -0.95 37.70
C GLU A 538 18.07 -1.71 36.46
N VAL A 539 19.38 -1.80 36.24
CA VAL A 539 19.96 -2.51 35.07
C VAL A 539 19.66 -4.01 35.10
N PHE A 540 19.50 -4.61 36.29
CA PHE A 540 19.14 -6.03 36.43
C PHE A 540 17.68 -6.29 36.03
N LYS A 541 16.77 -5.36 36.33
CA LYS A 541 15.36 -5.45 35.87
C LYS A 541 15.29 -5.38 34.34
N TYR A 542 15.94 -4.40 33.72
CA TYR A 542 15.89 -4.25 32.25
C TYR A 542 16.68 -5.34 31.51
N GLY A 543 17.80 -5.81 32.05
CA GLY A 543 18.57 -6.92 31.47
C GLY A 543 17.81 -8.26 31.52
N MET A 544 17.12 -8.54 32.63
CA MET A 544 16.29 -9.74 32.76
C MET A 544 15.05 -9.66 31.85
N VAL A 545 14.40 -8.50 31.75
CA VAL A 545 13.31 -8.26 30.78
C VAL A 545 13.79 -8.44 29.35
N GLY A 546 15.00 -7.97 29.00
CA GLY A 546 15.59 -8.17 27.68
C GLY A 546 15.83 -9.65 27.35
N VAL A 547 16.40 -10.42 28.28
CA VAL A 547 16.62 -11.86 28.09
C VAL A 547 15.31 -12.64 28.01
N PHE A 548 14.34 -12.35 28.89
CA PHE A 548 13.01 -12.97 28.81
C PHE A 548 12.29 -12.58 27.52
N SER A 549 12.41 -11.35 27.05
CA SER A 549 11.83 -10.92 25.77
C SER A 549 12.45 -11.67 24.60
N VAL A 550 13.77 -11.86 24.57
CA VAL A 550 14.44 -12.65 23.52
C VAL A 550 14.03 -14.12 23.57
N VAL A 551 13.94 -14.72 24.76
CA VAL A 551 13.49 -16.12 24.92
C VAL A 551 12.02 -16.26 24.51
N ILE A 552 11.15 -15.33 24.89
CA ILE A 552 9.74 -15.30 24.48
C ILE A 552 9.61 -15.10 22.97
N LEU A 553 10.45 -14.27 22.35
CA LEU A 553 10.47 -14.08 20.91
C LEU A 553 10.94 -15.32 20.16
N ILE A 554 11.98 -16.02 20.63
CA ILE A 554 12.46 -17.28 20.03
C ILE A 554 11.42 -18.38 20.21
N ALA A 555 10.85 -18.52 21.42
CA ALA A 555 9.81 -19.49 21.70
C ALA A 555 8.54 -19.20 20.89
N GLY A 556 8.15 -17.92 20.79
CA GLY A 556 7.05 -17.44 19.98
C GLY A 556 7.28 -17.70 18.49
N TYR A 557 8.49 -17.46 17.99
CA TYR A 557 8.86 -17.75 16.59
C TYR A 557 8.76 -19.24 16.27
N ASN A 558 9.30 -20.11 17.13
CA ASN A 558 9.21 -21.56 16.95
C ASN A 558 7.76 -22.05 17.04
N LEU A 559 6.98 -21.52 17.99
CA LEU A 559 5.55 -21.84 18.12
C LEU A 559 4.78 -21.41 16.85
N VAL A 560 5.05 -20.21 16.33
CA VAL A 560 4.42 -19.69 15.10
C VAL A 560 4.77 -20.56 13.90
N ASN A 561 6.02 -21.00 13.75
CA ASN A 561 6.41 -21.88 12.64
C ASN A 561 5.70 -23.24 12.73
N VAL A 562 5.62 -23.84 13.92
CA VAL A 562 4.87 -25.09 14.13
C VAL A 562 3.37 -24.90 13.86
N VAL A 563 2.78 -23.79 14.29
CA VAL A 563 1.38 -23.47 14.03
C VAL A 563 1.15 -23.23 12.53
N LYS A 564 2.05 -22.52 11.83
CA LYS A 564 1.98 -22.28 10.40
C LYS A 564 2.07 -23.57 9.61
N GLU A 565 2.97 -24.48 9.97
CA GLU A 565 3.10 -25.78 9.32
C GLU A 565 1.87 -26.67 9.55
N ARG A 566 1.34 -26.70 10.79
CA ARG A 566 0.10 -27.42 11.11
C ARG A 566 -1.13 -26.83 10.43
N ALA A 567 -1.23 -25.51 10.37
CA ALA A 567 -2.28 -24.81 9.64
C ALA A 567 -2.22 -25.16 8.15
N CYS A 568 -1.03 -25.09 7.56
CA CYS A 568 -0.80 -25.48 6.17
C CYS A 568 -1.21 -26.95 5.91
N LYS A 569 -0.80 -27.90 6.76
CA LYS A 569 -1.24 -29.31 6.66
C LYS A 569 -2.77 -29.46 6.76
N THR A 570 -3.42 -28.65 7.59
CA THR A 570 -4.88 -28.66 7.76
C THR A 570 -5.59 -28.07 6.55
N GLU A 571 -5.07 -26.96 6.00
CA GLU A 571 -5.57 -26.33 4.78
C GLU A 571 -5.44 -27.29 3.58
N ILE A 572 -4.28 -27.95 3.43
CA ILE A 572 -4.05 -28.96 2.39
C ILE A 572 -5.06 -30.11 2.53
N ALA A 573 -5.25 -30.64 3.74
CA ALA A 573 -6.18 -31.73 3.97
C ALA A 573 -7.64 -31.32 3.67
N LYS A 574 -8.01 -30.08 4.02
CA LYS A 574 -9.33 -29.52 3.68
C LYS A 574 -9.50 -29.41 2.16
N PHE A 575 -8.52 -28.83 1.48
CA PHE A 575 -8.51 -28.69 0.02
C PHE A 575 -8.57 -30.07 -0.68
N GLU A 576 -7.83 -31.05 -0.18
CA GLU A 576 -7.91 -32.45 -0.65
C GLU A 576 -9.31 -33.02 -0.46
N ILE A 577 -9.96 -32.83 0.70
CA ILE A 577 -11.32 -33.30 0.96
C ILE A 577 -12.33 -32.61 0.04
N ASP A 578 -12.22 -31.29 -0.12
CA ASP A 578 -13.15 -30.48 -0.91
C ASP A 578 -13.10 -30.82 -2.40
N LEU A 579 -11.92 -31.23 -2.90
CA LEU A 579 -11.74 -31.69 -4.28
C LEU A 579 -11.88 -33.22 -4.43
N ARG A 580 -12.04 -33.98 -3.35
CA ARG A 580 -12.15 -35.44 -3.44
C ARG A 580 -13.52 -35.82 -4.00
N ASN A 581 -13.51 -36.62 -5.07
CA ASN A 581 -14.71 -37.02 -5.81
C ASN A 581 -15.39 -35.85 -6.56
N LEU A 582 -14.62 -34.96 -7.18
CA LEU A 582 -15.16 -33.93 -8.07
C LEU A 582 -16.08 -34.55 -9.14
N ASP A 583 -15.70 -35.70 -9.69
CA ASP A 583 -16.48 -36.52 -10.63
C ASP A 583 -17.89 -36.89 -10.14
N LYS A 584 -18.11 -36.95 -8.82
CA LYS A 584 -19.42 -37.26 -8.21
C LYS A 584 -20.15 -36.03 -7.70
N SER A 585 -19.47 -34.88 -7.65
CA SER A 585 -20.03 -33.65 -7.07
C SER A 585 -21.06 -32.98 -7.99
N VAL A 586 -20.99 -33.22 -9.29
CA VAL A 586 -21.82 -32.56 -10.30
C VAL A 586 -22.62 -33.58 -11.11
N ARG A 587 -23.89 -33.27 -11.38
CA ARG A 587 -24.76 -34.12 -12.19
C ARG A 587 -24.34 -34.09 -13.66
N PHE A 588 -24.61 -35.18 -14.38
CA PHE A 588 -24.39 -35.24 -15.84
C PHE A 588 -24.99 -34.02 -16.56
N GLY A 589 -24.17 -33.32 -17.34
CA GLY A 589 -24.50 -32.11 -18.09
C GLY A 589 -24.73 -30.84 -17.26
N ALA A 590 -24.68 -30.91 -15.93
CA ALA A 590 -24.72 -29.71 -15.10
C ALA A 590 -23.34 -29.05 -15.10
N LYS A 591 -23.29 -27.73 -15.28
CA LYS A 591 -22.08 -26.92 -15.20
C LYS A 591 -22.16 -26.02 -13.97
N GLU A 592 -21.16 -26.10 -13.09
CA GLU A 592 -21.08 -25.32 -11.85
C GLU A 592 -19.74 -24.59 -11.77
N LEU A 593 -19.76 -23.32 -11.33
CA LEU A 593 -18.54 -22.58 -11.00
C LEU A 593 -18.15 -22.91 -9.56
N GLN A 594 -16.98 -23.50 -9.38
CA GLN A 594 -16.41 -23.82 -8.08
C GLN A 594 -15.26 -22.87 -7.77
N SER A 595 -15.10 -22.51 -6.49
CA SER A 595 -14.03 -21.63 -6.05
C SER A 595 -13.51 -22.06 -4.69
N TYR A 596 -12.21 -22.32 -4.61
CA TYR A 596 -11.55 -22.90 -3.45
C TYR A 596 -10.40 -22.01 -2.97
N ASP A 597 -10.21 -21.98 -1.65
CA ASP A 597 -9.05 -21.33 -1.02
C ASP A 597 -7.81 -22.20 -1.26
N VAL A 598 -6.73 -21.59 -1.74
CA VAL A 598 -5.48 -22.28 -2.06
C VAL A 598 -4.67 -22.48 -0.78
N PRO A 599 -4.35 -23.73 -0.41
CA PRO A 599 -3.67 -23.99 0.84
C PRO A 599 -2.22 -23.51 0.79
N CYS A 600 -1.70 -23.06 1.94
CA CYS A 600 -0.29 -22.72 2.15
C CYS A 600 0.29 -21.63 1.22
N LYS A 601 -0.56 -20.89 0.50
CA LYS A 601 -0.14 -19.97 -0.56
C LYS A 601 0.76 -20.70 -1.57
N ALA A 602 0.25 -21.81 -2.10
CA ALA A 602 0.88 -22.46 -3.25
C ALA A 602 0.96 -21.47 -4.42
N ASP A 603 2.00 -21.59 -5.23
CA ASP A 603 2.19 -20.72 -6.39
C ASP A 603 1.41 -21.24 -7.60
N GLN A 604 1.28 -22.56 -7.70
CA GLN A 604 0.63 -23.26 -8.81
C GLN A 604 -0.13 -24.48 -8.31
N ILE A 605 -1.26 -24.79 -8.94
CA ILE A 605 -2.01 -26.03 -8.73
C ILE A 605 -2.27 -26.68 -10.09
N TYR A 606 -1.78 -27.90 -10.27
CA TYR A 606 -1.94 -28.67 -11.49
C TYR A 606 -3.06 -29.70 -11.34
N PHE A 607 -3.86 -29.83 -12.39
CA PHE A 607 -4.91 -30.82 -12.57
C PHE A 607 -4.58 -31.63 -13.83
N PHE A 608 -4.76 -32.96 -13.78
CA PHE A 608 -4.46 -33.88 -14.89
C PHE A 608 -5.65 -34.80 -15.25
N ASP A 609 -5.81 -35.13 -16.52
CA ASP A 609 -6.68 -36.21 -16.99
C ASP A 609 -5.87 -37.49 -17.14
N LEU A 610 -6.05 -38.42 -16.19
CA LEU A 610 -5.27 -39.67 -16.14
C LEU A 610 -5.66 -40.69 -17.23
N ASN A 611 -6.77 -40.49 -17.96
CA ASN A 611 -7.17 -41.41 -19.02
C ASN A 611 -6.57 -41.05 -20.38
N ARG A 612 -5.86 -39.91 -20.45
CA ARG A 612 -5.22 -39.41 -21.66
C ARG A 612 -3.70 -39.48 -21.52
N ASN A 613 -3.03 -39.59 -22.65
CA ASN A 613 -1.57 -39.64 -22.68
C ASN A 613 -1.02 -38.22 -22.55
N ILE A 614 -0.47 -37.88 -21.38
CA ILE A 614 0.15 -36.59 -21.10
C ILE A 614 1.65 -36.68 -21.36
N ASN A 615 2.22 -35.71 -22.07
CA ASN A 615 3.65 -35.68 -22.35
C ASN A 615 4.45 -35.33 -21.07
N SER A 616 5.10 -36.32 -20.46
CA SER A 616 5.89 -36.14 -19.23
C SER A 616 7.04 -35.14 -19.40
N LYS A 617 7.52 -34.92 -20.64
CA LYS A 617 8.63 -34.02 -20.95
C LYS A 617 8.31 -32.55 -20.68
N ASP A 618 7.03 -32.20 -20.59
CA ASP A 618 6.58 -30.82 -20.33
C ASP A 618 6.82 -30.42 -18.87
N PHE A 619 7.03 -31.40 -17.97
CA PHE A 619 7.19 -31.20 -16.51
C PHE A 619 8.62 -31.45 -16.01
N LYS A 620 9.64 -31.25 -16.85
CA LYS A 620 11.06 -31.44 -16.49
C LYS A 620 11.49 -30.64 -15.25
N GLU A 621 10.90 -29.47 -15.04
CA GLU A 621 11.21 -28.58 -13.92
C GLU A 621 10.63 -29.06 -12.58
N ILE A 622 9.63 -29.97 -12.61
CA ILE A 622 8.95 -30.48 -11.42
C ILE A 622 9.02 -32.02 -11.43
N PRO A 623 10.15 -32.63 -11.02
CA PRO A 623 10.42 -34.07 -11.19
C PRO A 623 9.31 -34.98 -10.64
N ILE A 624 8.69 -34.60 -9.51
CA ILE A 624 7.62 -35.39 -8.87
C ILE A 624 6.39 -35.53 -9.79
N ILE A 625 6.03 -34.48 -10.54
CA ILE A 625 4.90 -34.54 -11.48
C ILE A 625 5.28 -35.44 -12.66
N LYS A 626 6.47 -35.23 -13.24
CA LYS A 626 7.00 -36.04 -14.34
C LYS A 626 7.00 -37.53 -13.98
N ASP A 627 7.59 -37.88 -12.84
CA ASP A 627 7.68 -39.27 -12.37
C ASP A 627 6.30 -39.88 -12.12
N SER A 628 5.34 -39.08 -11.62
CA SER A 628 3.95 -39.54 -11.44
C SER A 628 3.25 -39.82 -12.77
N ILE A 629 3.50 -39.03 -13.82
CA ILE A 629 2.94 -39.27 -15.15
C ILE A 629 3.58 -40.52 -15.78
N GLU A 630 4.91 -40.65 -15.73
CA GLU A 630 5.65 -41.78 -16.31
C GLU A 630 5.33 -43.11 -15.62
N SER A 631 5.10 -43.07 -14.29
CA SER A 631 4.72 -44.26 -13.51
C SER A 631 3.22 -44.59 -13.59
N SER A 632 2.42 -43.82 -14.36
CA SER A 632 0.95 -43.93 -14.38
C SER A 632 0.34 -43.86 -12.97
N GLY A 633 0.87 -42.95 -12.14
CA GLY A 633 0.41 -42.74 -10.78
C GLY A 633 -1.03 -42.26 -10.72
N ASN A 634 -1.75 -42.65 -9.67
CA ASN A 634 -3.18 -42.34 -9.51
C ASN A 634 -3.46 -40.89 -9.07
N ASN A 635 -2.45 -40.06 -8.84
CA ASN A 635 -2.66 -38.68 -8.39
C ASN A 635 -2.84 -37.77 -9.59
N ASN A 636 -3.88 -36.93 -9.57
CA ASN A 636 -4.18 -36.00 -10.65
C ASN A 636 -4.34 -34.55 -10.20
N VAL A 637 -4.10 -34.25 -8.92
CA VAL A 637 -3.98 -32.88 -8.43
C VAL A 637 -2.67 -32.72 -7.69
N PHE A 638 -1.90 -31.69 -8.04
CA PHE A 638 -0.58 -31.39 -7.45
C PHE A 638 -0.50 -29.94 -7.00
N ILE A 639 -0.13 -29.73 -5.74
CA ILE A 639 0.01 -28.42 -5.13
C ILE A 639 1.50 -28.06 -5.11
N VAL A 640 1.89 -27.04 -5.87
CA VAL A 640 3.29 -26.66 -6.08
C VAL A 640 3.58 -25.32 -5.43
N LYS A 641 4.69 -25.26 -4.69
CA LYS A 641 5.19 -24.03 -4.06
C LYS A 641 6.70 -23.99 -4.16
N GLU A 642 7.22 -22.88 -4.69
CA GLU A 642 8.65 -22.65 -4.92
C GLU A 642 9.27 -23.76 -5.77
N GLY A 643 8.53 -24.22 -6.81
CA GLY A 643 8.95 -25.33 -7.68
C GLY A 643 8.81 -26.73 -7.08
N GLU A 644 8.46 -26.87 -5.80
CA GLU A 644 8.33 -28.16 -5.11
C GLU A 644 6.87 -28.58 -4.92
N VAL A 645 6.57 -29.85 -5.18
CA VAL A 645 5.25 -30.45 -4.86
C VAL A 645 5.12 -30.60 -3.35
N LYS A 646 4.26 -29.81 -2.71
CA LYS A 646 3.98 -29.91 -1.27
C LYS A 646 2.97 -31.01 -0.95
N ARG A 647 2.07 -31.32 -1.88
CA ARG A 647 1.09 -32.41 -1.78
C ARG A 647 0.59 -32.82 -3.16
N SER A 648 0.31 -34.11 -3.35
CA SER A 648 -0.44 -34.64 -4.47
C SER A 648 -1.55 -35.58 -3.98
N PHE A 649 -2.67 -35.65 -4.68
CA PHE A 649 -3.78 -36.55 -4.37
C PHE A 649 -4.67 -36.82 -5.60
N TYR A 650 -5.59 -37.77 -5.48
CA TYR A 650 -6.61 -38.09 -6.49
C TYR A 650 -7.91 -37.36 -6.19
N ALA A 651 -8.38 -36.56 -7.15
CA ALA A 651 -9.58 -35.74 -7.06
C ALA A 651 -10.80 -36.34 -7.79
N GLY A 652 -10.72 -37.60 -8.22
CA GLY A 652 -11.75 -38.25 -9.03
C GLY A 652 -11.36 -38.32 -10.50
N ASN A 653 -12.22 -38.88 -11.33
CA ASN A 653 -11.97 -39.03 -12.76
C ASN A 653 -12.19 -37.68 -13.47
N LEU A 654 -11.12 -36.99 -13.82
CA LEU A 654 -11.20 -35.66 -14.42
C LEU A 654 -11.00 -35.76 -15.93
N GLU A 655 -11.81 -35.01 -16.67
CA GLU A 655 -11.69 -34.84 -18.11
C GLU A 655 -11.25 -33.41 -18.38
N MET A 656 -10.18 -33.23 -19.14
CA MET A 656 -9.65 -31.90 -19.47
C MET A 656 -9.47 -31.77 -20.96
N LEU A 657 -9.65 -30.55 -21.44
CA LEU A 657 -9.37 -30.21 -22.82
C LEU A 657 -7.85 -30.30 -23.07
N TYR A 658 -7.45 -30.47 -24.33
CA TYR A 658 -6.04 -30.48 -24.74
C TYR A 658 -5.31 -29.28 -24.10
N PRO A 659 -4.18 -29.48 -23.39
CA PRO A 659 -3.24 -30.62 -23.41
C PRO A 659 -3.50 -31.71 -22.34
N TYR A 660 -4.76 -31.92 -21.94
CA TYR A 660 -5.19 -32.90 -20.93
C TYR A 660 -4.67 -32.62 -19.51
N HIS A 661 -4.23 -31.38 -19.27
CA HIS A 661 -3.90 -30.86 -17.95
C HIS A 661 -4.18 -29.36 -17.88
N ILE A 662 -4.41 -28.84 -16.68
CA ILE A 662 -4.58 -27.41 -16.41
C ILE A 662 -3.74 -27.01 -15.21
N CYS A 663 -3.08 -25.86 -15.30
CA CYS A 663 -2.33 -25.23 -14.22
C CYS A 663 -3.00 -23.91 -13.82
N PHE A 664 -3.35 -23.76 -12.54
CA PHE A 664 -3.90 -22.52 -11.99
C PHE A 664 -2.85 -21.75 -11.20
N THR A 665 -2.76 -20.44 -11.43
CA THR A 665 -2.03 -19.51 -10.56
C THR A 665 -3.03 -18.78 -9.66
N PRO A 666 -2.96 -18.94 -8.32
CA PRO A 666 -3.93 -18.36 -7.40
C PRO A 666 -4.09 -16.85 -7.55
N LYS A 667 -5.34 -16.39 -7.57
CA LYS A 667 -5.69 -14.96 -7.53
C LYS A 667 -6.34 -14.66 -6.19
N PHE A 668 -5.68 -13.82 -5.39
CA PHE A 668 -6.09 -13.54 -4.00
C PHE A 668 -6.18 -14.80 -3.12
N ASP A 669 -5.17 -15.68 -3.21
CA ASP A 669 -5.12 -16.96 -2.47
C ASP A 669 -6.31 -17.91 -2.78
N ARG A 670 -6.95 -17.76 -3.94
CA ARG A 670 -8.06 -18.61 -4.40
C ARG A 670 -7.86 -19.08 -5.84
N ILE A 671 -8.46 -20.22 -6.17
CA ILE A 671 -8.66 -20.67 -7.55
C ILE A 671 -10.15 -20.83 -7.85
N SER A 672 -10.55 -20.47 -9.06
CA SER A 672 -11.93 -20.61 -9.53
C SER A 672 -11.98 -21.29 -10.89
N PHE A 673 -12.82 -22.31 -11.03
CA PHE A 673 -12.95 -23.09 -12.26
C PHE A 673 -14.35 -23.67 -12.41
N PHE A 674 -14.78 -23.89 -13.64
CA PHE A 674 -16.00 -24.61 -13.96
C PHE A 674 -15.76 -26.11 -13.92
N ILE A 675 -16.75 -26.81 -13.39
CA ILE A 675 -16.87 -28.26 -13.44
C ILE A 675 -18.17 -28.63 -14.14
N GLU A 676 -18.11 -29.59 -15.07
CA GLU A 676 -19.26 -30.11 -15.78
C GLU A 676 -19.30 -31.63 -15.67
N GLY A 677 -20.44 -32.21 -15.26
CA GLY A 677 -20.55 -33.67 -15.13
C GLY A 677 -20.55 -34.36 -16.50
N ALA A 678 -19.60 -35.25 -16.76
CA ALA A 678 -19.40 -35.98 -18.02
C ALA A 678 -19.55 -37.51 -17.85
N GLY A 679 -20.49 -37.92 -16.98
CA GLY A 679 -20.89 -39.32 -16.79
C GLY A 679 -20.21 -39.87 -15.56
N ASN A 680 -19.17 -40.68 -15.75
CA ASN A 680 -18.28 -41.13 -14.68
C ASN A 680 -17.03 -40.25 -14.55
N SER A 681 -16.98 -39.11 -15.24
CA SER A 681 -15.93 -38.10 -15.17
C SER A 681 -16.51 -36.72 -14.89
N ALA A 682 -15.65 -35.79 -14.48
CA ALA A 682 -15.94 -34.36 -14.39
C ALA A 682 -15.03 -33.58 -15.35
N LYS A 683 -15.64 -32.83 -16.27
CA LYS A 683 -14.91 -31.92 -17.15
C LYS A 683 -14.51 -30.67 -16.39
N VAL A 684 -13.23 -30.33 -16.37
CA VAL A 684 -12.69 -29.16 -15.66
C VAL A 684 -12.24 -28.11 -16.67
N ALA A 685 -12.69 -26.87 -16.49
CA ALA A 685 -12.31 -25.72 -17.31
C ALA A 685 -12.09 -24.48 -16.43
N SER A 686 -11.15 -23.61 -16.75
CA SER A 686 -10.88 -22.40 -15.98
C SER A 686 -12.04 -21.39 -15.98
N SER A 687 -12.11 -20.56 -14.93
CA SER A 687 -12.93 -19.35 -14.93
C SER A 687 -12.24 -18.24 -15.71
N CYS A 688 -13.01 -17.32 -16.27
CA CYS A 688 -12.48 -16.25 -17.12
C CYS A 688 -11.54 -15.28 -16.46
N ASP A 689 -11.71 -15.09 -15.16
CA ASP A 689 -10.89 -14.21 -14.36
C ASP A 689 -9.75 -14.94 -13.65
N GLN A 690 -9.67 -16.27 -13.81
CA GLN A 690 -8.69 -17.14 -13.17
C GLN A 690 -7.41 -17.21 -14.01
N PRO A 691 -6.27 -16.74 -13.48
CA PRO A 691 -4.99 -16.88 -14.17
C PRO A 691 -4.60 -18.36 -14.29
N GLU A 692 -4.26 -18.76 -15.50
CA GLU A 692 -3.73 -20.07 -15.84
C GLU A 692 -2.24 -20.01 -16.17
N CYS A 693 -1.51 -21.05 -15.77
CA CYS A 693 -0.10 -21.29 -16.08
C CYS A 693 0.10 -22.46 -17.05
N THR A 694 -0.97 -22.95 -17.70
CA THR A 694 -0.90 -24.00 -18.70
C THR A 694 -0.27 -23.45 -19.98
N PHE A 695 0.94 -23.87 -20.28
CA PHE A 695 1.66 -23.52 -21.51
C PHE A 695 1.97 -24.81 -22.26
N ILE A 696 1.47 -24.92 -23.49
CA ILE A 696 1.64 -26.08 -24.36
C ILE A 696 2.87 -25.83 -25.23
N PRO A 697 3.93 -26.64 -25.14
CA PRO A 697 5.06 -26.51 -26.04
C PRO A 697 4.61 -26.69 -27.49
N ILE A 698 4.99 -25.76 -28.37
CA ILE A 698 4.68 -25.84 -29.79
C ILE A 698 5.73 -26.74 -30.44
N GLU A 699 5.43 -28.03 -30.53
CA GLU A 699 6.25 -29.01 -31.25
C GLU A 699 5.69 -29.24 -32.66
N ILE A 700 6.46 -28.82 -33.67
CA ILE A 700 6.14 -29.12 -35.07
C ILE A 700 7.09 -30.20 -35.62
N SER A 701 6.52 -31.12 -36.41
CA SER A 701 7.27 -32.12 -37.17
C SER A 701 7.89 -31.48 -38.41
N GLU A 702 8.94 -32.07 -38.96
CA GLU A 702 9.56 -31.55 -40.18
C GLU A 702 8.63 -31.66 -41.40
N GLU A 703 7.79 -32.68 -41.44
CA GLU A 703 6.81 -32.88 -42.51
C GLU A 703 5.71 -31.81 -42.46
N ASP A 704 5.19 -31.51 -41.27
CA ASP A 704 4.24 -30.42 -41.08
C ASP A 704 4.88 -29.06 -41.37
N SER A 705 6.15 -28.86 -40.99
CA SER A 705 6.90 -27.64 -41.32
C SER A 705 6.98 -27.45 -42.83
N LYS A 706 7.34 -28.50 -43.59
CA LYS A 706 7.36 -28.46 -45.06
C LYS A 706 5.98 -28.19 -45.65
N ARG A 707 4.92 -28.76 -45.08
CA ARG A 707 3.54 -28.53 -45.52
C ARG A 707 3.14 -27.06 -45.32
N ILE A 708 3.32 -26.53 -44.11
CA ILE A 708 2.98 -25.13 -43.78
C ILE A 708 3.78 -24.15 -44.65
N ILE A 709 5.08 -24.37 -44.87
CA ILE A 709 5.88 -23.51 -45.76
C ILE A 709 5.37 -23.60 -47.19
N ARG A 710 5.06 -24.80 -47.71
CA ARG A 710 4.55 -24.95 -49.08
C ARG A 710 3.23 -24.21 -49.26
N GLU A 711 2.31 -24.37 -48.31
CA GLU A 711 1.05 -23.63 -48.31
C GLU A 711 1.32 -22.13 -48.28
N ALA A 712 2.16 -21.63 -47.37
CA ALA A 712 2.53 -20.21 -47.30
C ALA A 712 3.13 -19.68 -48.63
N VAL A 713 3.92 -20.49 -49.34
CA VAL A 713 4.49 -20.15 -50.66
C VAL A 713 3.42 -20.11 -51.76
N GLU A 714 2.54 -21.11 -51.80
CA GLU A 714 1.43 -21.18 -52.76
C GLU A 714 0.47 -19.98 -52.62
N PHE A 715 0.39 -19.37 -51.44
CA PHE A 715 -0.42 -18.18 -51.15
C PHE A 715 0.23 -16.82 -51.50
N GLY A 716 1.40 -16.82 -52.15
CA GLY A 716 1.95 -15.62 -52.80
C GLY A 716 2.54 -14.60 -51.84
N CYS A 717 3.54 -14.98 -51.04
CA CYS A 717 4.33 -14.01 -50.30
C CYS A 717 5.47 -13.44 -51.16
N GLU A 718 5.67 -12.11 -51.12
CA GLU A 718 6.62 -11.40 -52.00
C GLU A 718 8.10 -11.81 -51.78
N ASN A 719 8.42 -12.40 -50.61
CA ASN A 719 9.78 -12.82 -50.23
C ASN A 719 9.86 -14.29 -49.78
N CYS A 720 9.02 -15.15 -50.38
CA CYS A 720 8.95 -16.55 -50.02
C CYS A 720 10.28 -17.29 -50.31
N PRO A 721 10.76 -18.15 -49.40
CA PRO A 721 12.03 -18.85 -49.58
C PRO A 721 11.97 -19.75 -50.81
N THR A 722 12.89 -19.53 -51.75
CA THR A 722 12.99 -20.34 -52.98
C THR A 722 13.58 -21.73 -52.73
N ASP A 723 14.29 -21.92 -51.61
CA ASP A 723 14.86 -23.19 -51.18
C ASP A 723 14.22 -23.70 -49.89
N PHE A 724 13.27 -24.63 -50.03
CA PHE A 724 12.58 -25.27 -48.92
C PHE A 724 13.53 -26.01 -47.96
N ASN A 725 14.62 -26.59 -48.46
CA ASN A 725 15.53 -27.34 -47.61
C ASN A 725 16.33 -26.39 -46.71
N GLN A 726 16.71 -25.22 -47.24
CA GLN A 726 17.35 -24.18 -46.45
C GLN A 726 16.43 -23.66 -45.35
N GLU A 727 15.15 -23.45 -45.65
CA GLU A 727 14.19 -22.97 -44.66
C GLU A 727 13.92 -23.98 -43.55
N VAL A 728 13.80 -25.27 -43.89
CA VAL A 728 13.68 -26.35 -42.90
C VAL A 728 14.89 -26.40 -41.96
N GLN A 729 16.10 -26.07 -42.44
CA GLN A 729 17.28 -25.98 -41.58
C GLN A 729 17.20 -24.79 -40.62
N LYS A 730 16.73 -23.61 -41.08
CA LYS A 730 16.49 -22.47 -40.19
C LYS A 730 15.47 -22.79 -39.11
N ILE A 731 14.41 -23.54 -39.46
CA ILE A 731 13.39 -24.00 -38.50
C ILE A 731 14.01 -24.92 -37.45
N ARG A 732 14.85 -25.89 -37.85
CA ARG A 732 15.57 -26.76 -36.90
C ARG A 732 16.44 -25.95 -35.95
N LEU A 733 17.20 -24.99 -36.47
CA LEU A 733 18.06 -24.12 -35.66
C LEU A 733 17.22 -23.24 -34.73
N THR A 734 16.09 -22.72 -35.20
CA THR A 734 15.15 -21.92 -34.39
C THR A 734 14.59 -22.77 -33.25
N LYS A 735 14.08 -23.97 -33.54
CA LYS A 735 13.58 -24.91 -32.52
C LYS A 735 14.63 -25.29 -31.47
N GLN A 736 15.92 -25.28 -31.81
CA GLN A 736 17.00 -25.53 -30.87
C GLN A 736 17.30 -24.35 -29.95
N ASN A 737 17.00 -23.12 -30.35
CA ASN A 737 17.37 -21.88 -29.65
C ASN A 737 16.18 -21.08 -29.11
N VAL A 738 14.94 -21.46 -29.46
CA VAL A 738 13.70 -20.79 -29.04
C VAL A 738 12.75 -21.81 -28.43
N GLU A 739 12.17 -21.47 -27.30
CA GLU A 739 11.04 -22.18 -26.73
C GLU A 739 9.77 -21.43 -27.09
N LEU A 740 8.85 -22.14 -27.74
CA LEU A 740 7.57 -21.60 -28.17
C LEU A 740 6.47 -22.30 -27.37
N PHE A 741 5.59 -21.51 -26.76
CA PHE A 741 4.47 -22.04 -26.01
C PHE A 741 3.17 -21.43 -26.46
N ARG A 742 2.09 -22.22 -26.40
CA ARG A 742 0.72 -21.77 -26.67
C ARG A 742 -0.13 -21.92 -25.42
N LYS A 743 -1.04 -21.00 -25.22
CA LYS A 743 -2.05 -21.04 -24.17
C LYS A 743 -3.42 -20.73 -24.75
N PHE A 744 -4.39 -21.58 -24.45
CA PHE A 744 -5.79 -21.39 -24.83
C PHE A 744 -6.60 -20.99 -23.60
N THR A 745 -7.40 -19.94 -23.72
CA THR A 745 -8.35 -19.50 -22.68
C THR A 745 -9.72 -19.32 -23.33
N PHE A 746 -10.79 -19.84 -22.73
CA PHE A 746 -12.14 -19.76 -23.31
C PHE A 746 -13.11 -19.07 -22.37
N CYS A 747 -13.73 -17.99 -22.86
CA CYS A 747 -14.58 -17.11 -22.09
C CYS A 747 -15.71 -16.52 -22.89
N ASP A 748 -16.94 -16.72 -22.41
CA ASP A 748 -18.15 -16.10 -22.98
C ASP A 748 -18.29 -16.33 -24.50
N GLY A 749 -17.91 -17.51 -24.99
CA GLY A 749 -17.94 -17.84 -26.41
C GLY A 749 -16.71 -17.40 -27.20
N ILE A 750 -15.73 -16.77 -26.54
CA ILE A 750 -14.49 -16.29 -27.15
C ILE A 750 -13.32 -17.18 -26.70
N THR A 751 -12.60 -17.78 -27.64
CA THR A 751 -11.30 -18.42 -27.40
C THR A 751 -10.18 -17.41 -27.63
N ASN A 752 -9.44 -17.08 -26.58
CA ASN A 752 -8.22 -16.30 -26.64
C ASN A 752 -7.00 -17.23 -26.70
N VAL A 753 -6.20 -17.08 -27.75
CA VAL A 753 -4.98 -17.85 -28.02
C VAL A 753 -3.79 -16.93 -27.78
N GLU A 754 -2.92 -17.33 -26.87
CA GLU A 754 -1.72 -16.60 -26.48
C GLU A 754 -0.49 -17.43 -26.83
N ILE A 755 0.46 -16.84 -27.55
CA ILE A 755 1.74 -17.46 -27.89
C ILE A 755 2.85 -16.73 -27.13
N LEU A 756 3.68 -17.52 -26.46
CA LEU A 756 4.85 -17.07 -25.74
C LEU A 756 6.11 -17.50 -26.49
N ILE A 757 6.96 -16.55 -26.82
CA ILE A 757 8.22 -16.76 -27.54
C ILE A 757 9.36 -16.46 -26.58
N ARG A 758 10.11 -17.48 -26.19
CA ARG A 758 11.21 -17.36 -25.23
C ARG A 758 12.53 -17.78 -25.88
N PRO A 759 13.45 -16.84 -26.17
CA PRO A 759 14.82 -17.17 -26.52
C PRO A 759 15.47 -17.95 -25.37
N LYS A 760 16.25 -18.98 -25.69
CA LYS A 760 17.07 -19.65 -24.68
C LYS A 760 18.14 -18.68 -24.16
N LYS A 761 18.57 -18.90 -22.91
CA LYS A 761 19.54 -18.03 -22.24
C LYS A 761 20.80 -17.86 -23.11
N GLY A 762 21.19 -16.61 -23.37
CA GLY A 762 22.35 -16.27 -24.20
C GLY A 762 22.10 -16.29 -25.72
N GLN A 763 20.85 -16.36 -26.18
CA GLN A 763 20.51 -16.29 -27.60
C GLN A 763 19.85 -14.96 -27.92
N GLU A 764 20.32 -14.30 -28.99
CA GLU A 764 19.65 -13.16 -29.61
C GLU A 764 19.18 -13.58 -31.00
N ILE A 765 17.90 -13.38 -31.26
CA ILE A 765 17.24 -13.87 -32.47
C ILE A 765 16.89 -12.68 -33.32
N ARG A 766 17.29 -12.65 -34.59
CA ARG A 766 16.92 -11.56 -35.51
C ARG A 766 16.14 -12.06 -36.71
N ASP A 767 15.28 -11.17 -37.22
CA ASP A 767 14.30 -11.41 -38.27
C ASP A 767 13.50 -12.70 -37.99
N PHE A 768 12.92 -12.77 -36.79
CA PHE A 768 12.10 -13.89 -36.37
C PHE A 768 10.68 -13.70 -36.88
N SER A 769 10.15 -14.72 -37.55
CA SER A 769 8.76 -14.78 -37.99
C SER A 769 8.06 -15.95 -37.32
N PHE A 770 6.88 -15.71 -36.77
CA PHE A 770 6.02 -16.76 -36.22
C PHE A 770 4.79 -16.92 -37.11
N VAL A 771 4.56 -18.14 -37.59
CA VAL A 771 3.44 -18.50 -38.46
C VAL A 771 2.53 -19.46 -37.71
N GLU A 772 1.31 -19.02 -37.41
CA GLU A 772 0.27 -19.87 -36.82
C GLU A 772 -0.65 -20.38 -37.94
N PHE A 773 -0.74 -21.70 -38.08
CA PHE A 773 -1.61 -22.37 -39.03
C PHE A 773 -2.83 -22.95 -38.31
N ILE A 774 -4.01 -22.49 -38.71
CA ILE A 774 -5.29 -23.00 -38.23
C ILE A 774 -5.89 -23.87 -39.36
N PRO A 775 -6.31 -25.11 -39.11
CA PRO A 775 -6.95 -25.91 -40.16
C PRO A 775 -8.33 -25.36 -40.55
N LYS A 776 -8.69 -25.40 -41.84
CA LYS A 776 -10.06 -25.03 -42.30
C LYS A 776 -11.17 -25.87 -41.68
N THR A 777 -10.86 -27.09 -41.25
CA THR A 777 -11.80 -27.96 -40.52
C THR A 777 -12.19 -27.35 -39.17
N CYS A 778 -11.40 -26.42 -38.64
CA CYS A 778 -11.67 -25.71 -37.40
C CYS A 778 -12.34 -24.36 -37.65
N ILE A 779 -11.85 -23.62 -38.64
CA ILE A 779 -12.35 -22.28 -38.97
C ILE A 779 -12.33 -22.12 -40.49
N GLU A 780 -13.51 -21.97 -41.10
CA GLU A 780 -13.63 -21.82 -42.56
C GLU A 780 -13.06 -20.48 -43.06
N ASP A 781 -13.38 -19.37 -42.38
CA ASP A 781 -12.83 -18.03 -42.62
C ASP A 781 -12.45 -17.35 -41.31
N LEU A 782 -11.14 -17.16 -41.07
CA LEU A 782 -10.62 -16.55 -39.86
C LEU A 782 -11.12 -15.12 -39.64
N ASN A 783 -11.36 -14.35 -40.70
CA ASN A 783 -11.80 -12.96 -40.56
C ASN A 783 -13.21 -12.85 -39.98
N GLU A 784 -14.06 -13.86 -40.19
CA GLU A 784 -15.41 -13.89 -39.62
C GLU A 784 -15.40 -14.14 -38.10
N TYR A 785 -14.35 -14.80 -37.59
CA TYR A 785 -14.26 -15.18 -36.18
C TYR A 785 -13.28 -14.34 -35.37
N LEU A 786 -12.48 -13.45 -35.97
CA LEU A 786 -11.60 -12.57 -35.19
C LEU A 786 -12.41 -11.52 -34.42
N ALA A 787 -12.41 -11.63 -33.09
CA ALA A 787 -13.25 -10.79 -32.23
C ALA A 787 -12.70 -9.37 -32.02
N GLU A 788 -11.38 -9.20 -32.12
CA GLU A 788 -10.65 -7.95 -31.93
C GLU A 788 -9.42 -7.93 -32.86
N ASN A 789 -8.82 -6.75 -33.06
CA ASN A 789 -7.56 -6.64 -33.80
C ASN A 789 -6.46 -7.48 -33.14
N VAL A 790 -5.67 -8.18 -33.94
CA VAL A 790 -4.52 -8.96 -33.47
C VAL A 790 -3.43 -7.99 -32.97
N GLU A 791 -2.82 -8.29 -31.81
CA GLU A 791 -1.72 -7.48 -31.28
C GLU A 791 -0.41 -7.75 -32.03
N GLY A 792 0.30 -6.69 -32.47
CA GLY A 792 1.63 -6.76 -33.10
C GLY A 792 1.68 -6.26 -34.55
N ASP A 793 2.85 -6.38 -35.18
CA ASP A 793 2.98 -6.25 -36.65
C ASP A 793 2.58 -7.58 -37.28
N VAL A 794 1.35 -7.64 -37.81
CA VAL A 794 0.66 -8.88 -38.16
C VAL A 794 0.14 -8.83 -39.58
N GLU A 795 0.45 -9.86 -40.36
CA GLU A 795 -0.22 -10.16 -41.61
C GLU A 795 -1.24 -11.28 -41.40
N ILE A 796 -2.52 -10.99 -41.70
CA ILE A 796 -3.62 -11.96 -41.70
C ILE A 796 -3.97 -12.27 -43.15
N ARG A 797 -3.94 -13.54 -43.55
CA ARG A 797 -4.29 -13.97 -44.91
C ARG A 797 -5.48 -14.94 -44.92
N SER A 798 -6.14 -15.02 -46.07
CA SER A 798 -7.46 -15.66 -46.30
C SER A 798 -7.49 -17.20 -46.26
N ASP A 799 -6.43 -17.84 -45.79
CA ASP A 799 -6.37 -19.28 -45.49
C ASP A 799 -5.63 -19.36 -44.15
N PRO A 800 -6.26 -19.79 -43.04
CA PRO A 800 -6.21 -19.04 -41.78
C PRO A 800 -4.85 -19.16 -41.09
N LEU A 801 -3.96 -18.32 -41.62
CA LEU A 801 -2.57 -18.15 -41.31
C LEU A 801 -2.43 -16.77 -40.72
N ILE A 802 -1.89 -16.72 -39.51
CA ILE A 802 -1.51 -15.47 -38.86
C ILE A 802 0.01 -15.45 -38.79
N MET A 803 0.60 -14.39 -39.33
CA MET A 803 2.04 -14.22 -39.35
C MET A 803 2.44 -12.98 -38.56
N TRP A 804 3.35 -13.15 -37.62
CA TRP A 804 3.98 -12.06 -36.88
C TRP A 804 5.44 -11.95 -37.29
N HIS A 805 5.93 -10.73 -37.42
CA HIS A 805 7.33 -10.45 -37.71
C HIS A 805 8.00 -9.67 -36.56
N PHE A 806 9.25 -10.00 -36.27
CA PHE A 806 10.06 -9.38 -35.23
C PHE A 806 11.49 -9.18 -35.72
N ASP A 807 11.95 -7.93 -35.76
CA ASP A 807 13.33 -7.59 -36.12
C ASP A 807 14.35 -8.24 -35.17
N GLY A 808 14.01 -8.34 -33.88
CA GLY A 808 14.89 -8.85 -32.84
C GLY A 808 14.18 -9.30 -31.57
N ILE A 809 14.51 -10.50 -31.09
CA ILE A 809 14.01 -11.09 -29.83
C ILE A 809 15.20 -11.43 -28.92
N GLY A 810 15.51 -10.51 -28.00
CA GLY A 810 16.49 -10.72 -26.93
C GLY A 810 15.88 -11.01 -25.55
N LYS A 811 14.55 -10.94 -25.42
CA LYS A 811 13.78 -11.21 -24.20
C LYS A 811 12.48 -11.93 -24.56
N GLU A 812 11.81 -12.51 -23.56
CA GLU A 812 10.50 -13.15 -23.74
C GLU A 812 9.49 -12.17 -24.38
N GLN A 813 8.83 -12.63 -25.45
CA GLN A 813 7.80 -11.89 -26.16
C GLN A 813 6.47 -12.64 -26.07
N LYS A 814 5.38 -11.88 -26.08
CA LYS A 814 4.02 -12.42 -25.99
C LYS A 814 3.16 -11.78 -27.08
N ILE A 815 2.45 -12.62 -27.82
CA ILE A 815 1.47 -12.22 -28.84
C ILE A 815 0.16 -12.95 -28.58
N SER A 816 -0.96 -12.38 -29.00
CA SER A 816 -2.27 -12.99 -28.79
C SER A 816 -3.29 -12.61 -29.84
N TYR A 817 -4.28 -13.49 -30.03
CA TYR A 817 -5.46 -13.25 -30.88
C TYR A 817 -6.71 -13.89 -30.26
N LYS A 818 -7.89 -13.34 -30.59
CA LYS A 818 -9.19 -13.77 -30.04
C LYS A 818 -10.12 -14.25 -31.13
N LEU A 819 -10.74 -15.40 -30.91
CA LEU A 819 -11.69 -16.04 -31.81
C LEU A 819 -13.08 -16.11 -31.17
N SER A 820 -14.13 -15.65 -31.84
CA SER A 820 -15.53 -15.74 -31.39
C SER A 820 -16.16 -17.12 -31.67
N ILE A 821 -15.38 -18.18 -31.43
CA ILE A 821 -15.80 -19.57 -31.54
C ILE A 821 -15.12 -20.38 -30.43
N ASN A 822 -15.79 -21.44 -29.96
CA ASN A 822 -15.20 -22.40 -29.03
C ASN A 822 -14.41 -23.46 -29.82
N LEU A 823 -13.08 -23.42 -29.74
CA LEU A 823 -12.24 -24.48 -30.30
C LEU A 823 -12.36 -25.76 -29.48
N ASP A 824 -12.71 -26.87 -30.13
CA ASP A 824 -12.70 -28.21 -29.54
C ASP A 824 -11.27 -28.78 -29.41
N ASP A 825 -11.14 -29.98 -28.84
CA ASP A 825 -9.84 -30.61 -28.58
C ASP A 825 -9.08 -30.96 -29.85
N GLU A 826 -9.77 -31.47 -30.86
CA GLU A 826 -9.19 -31.79 -32.15
C GLU A 826 -8.61 -30.53 -32.79
N CYS A 827 -9.33 -29.41 -32.72
CA CYS A 827 -8.86 -28.14 -33.24
C CYS A 827 -7.70 -27.53 -32.44
N ARG A 828 -7.73 -27.59 -31.10
CA ARG A 828 -6.61 -27.10 -30.29
C ARG A 828 -5.32 -27.85 -30.56
N ASP A 829 -5.39 -29.16 -30.77
CA ASP A 829 -4.23 -29.99 -31.13
C ASP A 829 -3.83 -29.80 -32.61
N ALA A 830 -4.80 -29.59 -33.50
CA ALA A 830 -4.53 -29.43 -34.93
C ALA A 830 -3.97 -28.04 -35.29
N ILE A 831 -4.16 -27.01 -34.45
CA ILE A 831 -3.49 -25.71 -34.62
C ILE A 831 -1.98 -25.89 -34.42
N LYS A 832 -1.22 -25.59 -35.48
CA LYS A 832 0.24 -25.70 -35.48
C LYS A 832 0.86 -24.31 -35.56
N GLY A 833 2.03 -24.17 -34.94
CA GLY A 833 2.79 -22.92 -34.94
C GLY A 833 4.21 -23.20 -35.41
N LEU A 834 4.77 -22.28 -36.18
CA LEU A 834 6.09 -22.40 -36.77
C LEU A 834 6.87 -21.10 -36.56
N GLY A 835 7.91 -21.15 -35.73
CA GLY A 835 8.86 -20.06 -35.60
C GLY A 835 10.05 -20.24 -36.55
N VAL A 836 10.42 -19.18 -37.27
CA VAL A 836 11.55 -19.15 -38.20
C VAL A 836 12.40 -17.92 -37.93
N ALA A 837 13.66 -18.10 -37.54
CA ALA A 837 14.64 -17.03 -37.42
C ALA A 837 15.57 -17.03 -38.63
N GLN A 838 15.84 -15.85 -39.21
CA GLN A 838 16.87 -15.72 -40.25
C GLN A 838 18.28 -15.80 -39.64
N PHE A 839 18.46 -15.15 -38.49
CA PHE A 839 19.74 -15.10 -37.78
C PHE A 839 19.54 -15.47 -36.32
N ILE A 840 20.29 -16.47 -35.88
CA ILE A 840 20.44 -16.80 -34.47
C ILE A 840 21.87 -16.44 -34.16
N GLU A 841 22.04 -15.25 -33.58
CA GLU A 841 23.29 -14.92 -32.96
C GLU A 841 23.24 -15.63 -31.61
N GLU A 842 24.05 -16.69 -31.47
CA GLU A 842 24.63 -16.92 -30.16
C GLU A 842 25.13 -15.53 -29.76
N GLN A 843 24.55 -14.96 -28.70
CA GLN A 843 25.42 -14.12 -27.92
C GLN A 843 26.53 -15.11 -27.63
N LYS A 844 27.69 -14.90 -28.26
CA LYS A 844 28.89 -15.06 -27.51
C LYS A 844 28.47 -14.40 -26.20
N GLU A 845 28.18 -15.22 -25.18
CA GLU A 845 28.98 -15.16 -23.99
C GLU A 845 30.33 -14.75 -24.58
N LYS A 846 30.55 -13.41 -24.65
CA LYS A 846 31.81 -12.82 -24.25
C LYS A 846 32.16 -13.81 -23.18
N ASP A 847 33.09 -14.71 -23.51
CA ASP A 847 33.49 -15.74 -22.59
C ASP A 847 33.47 -14.99 -21.27
N ALA A 848 32.93 -15.57 -20.22
CA ALA A 848 33.49 -15.17 -18.96
C ALA A 848 34.99 -15.57 -19.06
N GLU A 849 35.82 -14.87 -19.88
CA GLU A 849 36.87 -13.98 -19.43
C GLU A 849 36.65 -13.91 -17.95
N PHE A 850 37.30 -14.90 -17.32
CA PHE A 850 37.41 -15.00 -15.88
C PHE A 850 37.51 -13.58 -15.42
N ASN A 851 36.47 -13.13 -14.70
CA ASN A 851 36.32 -11.74 -14.35
C ASN A 851 37.70 -11.22 -13.93
N THR A 852 38.26 -10.32 -14.73
CA THR A 852 39.66 -9.98 -14.57
C THR A 852 39.76 -9.05 -13.37
N ALA A 853 40.85 -9.12 -12.61
CA ALA A 853 40.98 -8.18 -11.50
C ALA A 853 41.03 -6.75 -12.08
N PRO A 854 40.21 -5.81 -11.57
CA PRO A 854 40.29 -4.42 -12.01
C PRO A 854 41.71 -3.92 -11.74
N ALA A 855 42.29 -3.13 -12.64
CA ALA A 855 43.64 -2.59 -12.48
C ALA A 855 43.57 -1.09 -12.25
N ILE A 856 44.21 -0.59 -11.18
CA ILE A 856 44.34 0.85 -10.91
C ILE A 856 45.81 1.27 -10.88
N ASN A 857 46.20 2.21 -11.75
CA ASN A 857 47.58 2.70 -11.85
C ASN A 857 47.65 4.15 -12.35
N GLY A 858 48.85 4.75 -12.29
CA GLY A 858 49.08 6.10 -12.80
C GLY A 858 48.51 7.24 -11.93
N LEU A 859 48.21 6.99 -10.65
CA LEU A 859 47.90 8.05 -9.70
C LEU A 859 49.17 8.87 -9.43
N ASN A 860 49.13 10.16 -9.78
CA ASN A 860 50.26 11.07 -9.56
C ASN A 860 50.25 11.59 -8.12
N ASP A 861 51.43 11.83 -7.56
CA ASP A 861 51.59 12.54 -6.29
C ASP A 861 51.09 13.99 -6.42
N ILE A 862 50.44 14.50 -5.37
CA ILE A 862 49.77 15.81 -5.39
C ILE A 862 50.32 16.68 -4.28
N THR A 863 50.57 17.95 -4.60
CA THR A 863 50.92 18.96 -3.60
C THR A 863 49.73 19.87 -3.32
N LEU A 864 49.34 20.00 -2.05
CA LEU A 864 48.28 20.87 -1.55
C LEU A 864 48.89 21.94 -0.64
N SER A 865 48.28 23.13 -0.60
CA SER A 865 48.74 24.24 0.24
C SER A 865 47.55 24.96 0.89
N GLY A 866 47.73 25.35 2.16
CA GLY A 866 46.73 26.07 2.94
C GLY A 866 45.71 25.17 3.63
N ILE A 867 45.17 25.60 4.78
CA ILE A 867 44.18 24.87 5.59
C ILE A 867 42.80 25.09 4.98
N LYS A 868 42.40 24.21 4.06
CA LYS A 868 41.08 24.25 3.42
C LYS A 868 40.73 22.89 2.83
N LEU A 869 39.45 22.76 2.47
CA LEU A 869 38.97 21.66 1.64
C LEU A 869 39.38 21.92 0.18
N HIS A 870 40.26 21.09 -0.35
CA HIS A 870 40.54 21.01 -1.77
C HIS A 870 39.55 20.02 -2.40
N ARG A 871 38.63 20.53 -3.21
CA ARG A 871 37.68 19.69 -3.95
C ARG A 871 38.31 19.19 -5.24
N ASN A 872 37.96 17.98 -5.65
CA ASN A 872 38.35 17.34 -6.90
C ASN A 872 39.87 17.29 -7.10
N VAL A 873 40.60 17.02 -6.02
CA VAL A 873 42.06 16.82 -5.99
C VAL A 873 42.47 15.79 -7.05
N ILE A 874 41.66 14.73 -7.19
CA ILE A 874 41.68 13.86 -8.36
C ILE A 874 40.28 13.87 -8.96
N THR A 875 40.11 14.54 -10.11
CA THR A 875 38.88 14.46 -10.88
C THR A 875 38.78 13.11 -11.59
N ASN A 876 37.66 12.40 -11.40
CA ASN A 876 37.35 11.16 -12.12
C ASN A 876 38.40 10.09 -11.83
N ILE A 877 38.44 9.60 -10.59
CA ILE A 877 39.35 8.51 -10.18
C ILE A 877 39.22 7.32 -11.14
N TRP A 878 38.01 7.11 -11.66
CA TRP A 878 37.73 6.09 -12.67
C TRP A 878 38.52 6.20 -13.98
N ARG A 879 39.18 7.33 -14.28
CA ARG A 879 40.10 7.42 -15.43
C ARG A 879 41.44 6.68 -15.22
N PHE A 880 41.75 6.35 -13.97
CA PHE A 880 42.98 5.66 -13.57
C PHE A 880 42.74 4.17 -13.31
N ALA A 881 41.51 3.71 -13.45
CA ALA A 881 41.15 2.32 -13.33
C ALA A 881 40.62 1.80 -14.66
N GLN A 882 40.96 0.56 -14.96
CA GLN A 882 40.46 -0.16 -16.10
C GLN A 882 40.04 -1.54 -15.62
N ASP A 883 38.90 -1.98 -16.10
CA ASP A 883 38.44 -3.33 -15.94
C ASP A 883 37.85 -3.77 -17.28
N LYS A 884 38.03 -5.05 -17.61
CA LYS A 884 37.67 -5.53 -18.94
C LYS A 884 36.17 -5.83 -19.02
N GLU A 885 35.58 -6.25 -17.92
CA GLU A 885 34.19 -6.65 -17.80
C GLU A 885 33.29 -5.51 -17.29
N THR A 886 33.80 -4.66 -16.41
CA THR A 886 33.07 -3.58 -15.74
C THR A 886 33.52 -2.21 -16.26
N GLU A 887 32.58 -1.35 -16.68
CA GLU A 887 32.96 0.01 -17.04
C GLU A 887 33.60 0.73 -15.83
N PRO A 888 34.69 1.51 -16.01
CA PRO A 888 35.37 2.15 -14.87
C PRO A 888 34.46 3.04 -14.01
N LYS A 889 33.41 3.59 -14.63
CA LYS A 889 32.36 4.39 -13.97
C LYS A 889 31.40 3.58 -13.11
N ASP A 890 31.43 2.26 -13.17
CA ASP A 890 30.61 1.35 -12.38
C ASP A 890 31.41 0.66 -11.26
N LEU A 891 32.75 0.59 -11.36
CA LEU A 891 33.66 0.08 -10.31
C LEU A 891 33.51 0.83 -8.97
N ILE A 892 33.67 0.12 -7.84
CA ILE A 892 33.58 0.69 -6.49
C ILE A 892 34.96 1.16 -6.05
N TYR A 893 35.08 2.43 -5.64
CA TYR A 893 36.33 3.03 -5.18
C TYR A 893 36.26 3.33 -3.68
N THR A 894 37.24 2.86 -2.92
CA THR A 894 37.29 3.08 -1.46
C THR A 894 38.71 3.45 -1.01
N ILE A 895 38.83 4.34 -0.03
CA ILE A 895 40.13 4.59 0.63
C ILE A 895 40.29 3.54 1.72
N ILE A 896 41.29 2.68 1.58
CA ILE A 896 41.55 1.58 2.53
C ILE A 896 42.61 1.94 3.58
N ASP A 897 43.50 2.89 3.26
CA ASP A 897 44.53 3.34 4.19
C ASP A 897 44.96 4.80 3.92
N GLN A 898 45.33 5.50 4.98
CA GLN A 898 45.82 6.87 4.96
C GLN A 898 46.75 7.12 6.15
N THR A 899 48.03 7.33 5.86
CA THR A 899 49.09 7.34 6.89
C THR A 899 49.06 8.54 7.84
N ASN A 900 48.60 9.72 7.41
CA ASN A 900 48.61 10.94 8.24
C ASN A 900 47.31 11.75 8.10
N SER A 901 46.21 11.21 8.63
CA SER A 901 44.88 11.84 8.59
C SER A 901 44.72 13.10 9.45
N ASN A 902 45.71 13.40 10.30
CA ASN A 902 45.80 14.66 11.04
C ASN A 902 46.42 15.79 10.23
N LEU A 903 47.22 15.46 9.19
CA LEU A 903 47.80 16.44 8.27
C LEU A 903 46.83 16.76 7.14
N VAL A 904 46.30 15.73 6.47
CA VAL A 904 45.33 15.85 5.38
C VAL A 904 44.36 14.68 5.39
N ASP A 905 43.08 14.97 5.17
CA ASP A 905 41.99 13.99 5.21
C ASP A 905 41.26 13.89 3.88
N CYS A 906 41.36 12.74 3.21
CA CYS A 906 40.79 12.55 1.88
C CYS A 906 39.53 11.68 1.91
N VAL A 907 38.55 12.02 1.06
CA VAL A 907 37.29 11.30 0.90
C VAL A 907 36.97 11.17 -0.60
N ILE A 908 36.35 10.05 -1.00
CA ILE A 908 35.83 9.86 -2.35
C ILE A 908 34.33 10.16 -2.33
N ASN A 909 33.86 11.07 -3.20
CA ASN A 909 32.45 11.46 -3.28
C ASN A 909 31.62 10.56 -4.22
N GLU A 910 30.31 10.79 -4.30
CA GLU A 910 29.38 9.98 -5.10
C GLU A 910 29.70 9.99 -6.60
N GLN A 911 30.29 11.09 -7.10
CA GLN A 911 30.74 11.24 -8.48
C GLN A 911 32.14 10.64 -8.72
N LYS A 912 32.72 9.95 -7.72
CA LYS A 912 34.04 9.30 -7.80
C LYS A 912 35.17 10.31 -8.05
N HIS A 913 35.05 11.51 -7.46
CA HIS A 913 36.17 12.44 -7.30
C HIS A 913 36.77 12.30 -5.91
N MET A 914 38.07 12.56 -5.79
CA MET A 914 38.75 12.64 -4.50
C MET A 914 38.79 14.08 -4.02
N ASP A 915 38.24 14.33 -2.84
CA ASP A 915 38.32 15.59 -2.12
C ASP A 915 39.29 15.40 -0.95
N CYS A 916 40.20 16.35 -0.69
CA CYS A 916 41.11 16.29 0.45
C CYS A 916 41.07 17.58 1.26
N GLU A 917 40.91 17.47 2.57
CA GLU A 917 40.95 18.58 3.52
C GLU A 917 42.29 18.64 4.24
N VAL A 918 43.07 19.70 4.00
CA VAL A 918 44.32 19.94 4.73
C VAL A 918 43.97 20.46 6.12
N LYS A 919 44.29 19.68 7.17
CA LYS A 919 43.99 19.99 8.57
C LYS A 919 45.09 20.79 9.26
N GLN A 920 46.34 20.67 8.79
CA GLN A 920 47.50 21.38 9.33
C GLN A 920 48.35 21.95 8.19
N ASN A 921 48.72 23.23 8.25
CA ASN A 921 49.60 23.87 7.25
C ASN A 921 51.08 23.66 7.59
N ILE A 922 51.50 22.41 7.70
CA ILE A 922 52.88 22.03 8.03
C ILE A 922 53.41 21.20 6.86
N ASP A 923 54.66 21.45 6.46
CA ASP A 923 55.32 20.63 5.43
C ASP A 923 55.31 19.15 5.84
N GLY A 924 54.67 18.31 5.03
CA GLY A 924 54.53 16.89 5.33
C GLY A 924 53.89 16.12 4.19
N ALA A 925 53.81 14.80 4.32
CA ALA A 925 53.15 13.95 3.34
C ALA A 925 52.18 12.98 4.02
N SER A 926 51.05 12.72 3.36
CA SER A 926 50.15 11.62 3.70
C SER A 926 50.02 10.72 2.48
N LYS A 927 50.46 9.47 2.62
CA LYS A 927 50.24 8.43 1.62
C LYS A 927 48.80 7.96 1.71
N ILE A 928 48.06 8.06 0.60
CA ILE A 928 46.67 7.63 0.45
C ILE A 928 46.65 6.34 -0.38
N THR A 929 45.94 5.31 0.07
CA THR A 929 45.77 4.05 -0.67
C THR A 929 44.31 3.85 -1.05
N ILE A 930 44.04 3.82 -2.35
CA ILE A 930 42.71 3.60 -2.94
C ILE A 930 42.61 2.15 -3.40
N GLN A 931 41.53 1.48 -3.04
CA GLN A 931 41.13 0.18 -3.56
C GLN A 931 39.99 0.36 -4.58
N VAL A 932 40.10 -0.35 -5.70
CA VAL A 932 39.04 -0.52 -6.70
C VAL A 932 38.49 -1.95 -6.61
N ASP A 933 37.16 -2.11 -6.70
CA ASP A 933 36.43 -3.37 -6.50
C ASP A 933 35.30 -3.47 -7.55
N ASP A 934 35.21 -4.60 -8.26
CA ASP A 934 34.17 -4.92 -9.26
C ASP A 934 33.02 -5.77 -8.66
N GLY A 935 33.12 -6.14 -7.37
CA GLY A 935 32.22 -7.04 -6.65
C GLY A 935 32.83 -8.41 -6.33
N GLU A 936 33.90 -8.80 -7.03
CA GLU A 936 34.55 -10.11 -6.90
C GLU A 936 36.07 -9.99 -6.66
N PHE A 937 36.76 -9.16 -7.43
CA PHE A 937 38.20 -8.90 -7.38
C PHE A 937 38.52 -7.45 -7.02
N ARG A 938 39.77 -7.24 -6.57
CA ARG A 938 40.23 -5.96 -6.04
C ARG A 938 41.68 -5.69 -6.40
N ASP A 939 41.98 -4.44 -6.69
CA ASP A 939 43.34 -3.91 -6.80
C ASP A 939 43.46 -2.61 -6.00
N ALA A 940 44.69 -2.20 -5.70
CA ALA A 940 44.93 -0.98 -4.94
C ALA A 940 46.17 -0.23 -5.42
N ALA A 941 46.05 1.10 -5.49
CA ALA A 941 47.15 2.00 -5.78
C ALA A 941 47.30 3.04 -4.66
N SER A 942 48.53 3.45 -4.42
CA SER A 942 48.84 4.53 -3.49
C SER A 942 49.50 5.71 -4.20
N PHE A 943 49.24 6.90 -3.70
CA PHE A 943 49.95 8.13 -4.07
C PHE A 943 50.15 9.01 -2.83
N ASN A 944 51.11 9.92 -2.88
CA ASN A 944 51.41 10.85 -1.80
C ASN A 944 50.69 12.17 -2.01
N VAL A 945 50.05 12.65 -0.94
CA VAL A 945 49.58 14.03 -0.83
C VAL A 945 50.59 14.79 0.02
N HIS A 946 51.40 15.61 -0.63
CA HIS A 946 52.32 16.55 0.02
C HIS A 946 51.55 17.80 0.43
N VAL A 947 51.61 18.18 1.69
CA VAL A 947 51.16 19.49 2.13
C VAL A 947 52.38 20.41 2.15
N SER A 948 52.32 21.53 1.42
CA SER A 948 53.35 22.56 1.44
C SER A 948 52.86 23.81 2.16
N GLN A 949 53.68 24.31 3.08
CA GLN A 949 53.43 25.52 3.85
C GLN A 949 53.54 26.80 3.00
N PHE A 950 54.15 26.74 1.82
CA PHE A 950 54.38 27.91 0.96
C PHE A 950 53.28 28.03 -0.11
N CYS A 951 52.57 29.16 -0.09
CA CYS A 951 51.62 29.53 -1.13
C CYS A 951 52.38 30.08 -2.34
N GLN A 952 52.25 29.46 -3.52
CA GLN A 952 52.78 30.01 -4.77
C GLN A 952 51.84 31.11 -5.26
N SER A 953 52.37 32.33 -5.41
CA SER A 953 51.63 33.46 -5.98
C SER A 953 51.22 33.20 -7.44
N ARG A 954 50.05 33.70 -7.84
CA ARG A 954 49.45 33.60 -9.19
C ARG A 954 49.29 32.18 -9.73
N ALA A 955 48.93 31.24 -8.87
CA ALA A 955 48.81 29.82 -9.23
C ALA A 955 47.64 29.52 -10.18
N ARG A 956 46.49 30.20 -10.04
CA ARG A 956 45.32 30.00 -10.92
C ARG A 956 44.42 31.23 -11.00
N LYS A 957 43.55 31.32 -12.00
CA LYS A 957 42.56 32.41 -12.14
C LYS A 957 41.19 31.97 -11.62
N THR A 958 40.40 32.90 -11.09
CA THR A 958 38.99 32.69 -10.74
C THR A 958 38.16 33.94 -11.01
N CYS A 959 36.86 33.77 -11.22
CA CYS A 959 35.94 34.89 -11.35
C CYS A 959 35.36 35.30 -10.00
N VAL A 960 35.41 36.60 -9.68
CA VAL A 960 34.69 37.21 -8.56
C VAL A 960 33.96 38.44 -9.09
N GLY A 961 32.65 38.33 -9.28
CA GLY A 961 31.88 39.32 -10.03
C GLY A 961 32.25 39.27 -11.52
N ASN A 962 32.41 40.44 -12.15
CA ASN A 962 32.81 40.55 -13.56
C ASN A 962 34.34 40.65 -13.77
N ASN A 963 35.13 40.29 -12.75
CA ASN A 963 36.58 40.36 -12.79
C ASN A 963 37.18 38.96 -12.63
N ALA A 964 38.16 38.64 -13.47
CA ALA A 964 39.07 37.52 -13.28
C ALA A 964 40.20 37.96 -12.33
N TYR A 965 40.37 37.26 -11.21
CA TYR A 965 41.46 37.47 -10.24
C TYR A 965 42.48 36.35 -10.31
N TRP A 966 43.74 36.66 -10.01
CA TRP A 966 44.70 35.64 -9.63
C TRP A 966 44.39 35.12 -8.22
N LEU A 967 44.61 33.82 -8.03
CA LEU A 967 44.61 33.14 -6.74
C LEU A 967 46.01 32.56 -6.52
N ASP A 968 46.56 32.73 -5.32
CA ASP A 968 47.70 31.93 -4.91
C ASP A 968 47.33 30.43 -4.77
N SER A 969 48.31 29.53 -4.59
CA SER A 969 48.02 28.10 -4.39
C SER A 969 47.21 27.82 -3.11
N CYS A 970 47.21 28.75 -2.16
CA CYS A 970 46.40 28.75 -0.96
C CYS A 970 44.98 29.32 -1.16
N SER A 971 44.63 29.73 -2.38
CA SER A 971 43.35 30.33 -2.75
C SER A 971 43.00 31.62 -2.00
N ASN A 972 44.02 32.36 -1.56
CA ASN A 972 43.83 33.76 -1.25
C ASN A 972 43.71 34.52 -2.58
N LEU A 973 42.74 35.43 -2.65
CA LEU A 973 42.55 36.31 -3.79
C LEU A 973 43.73 37.28 -3.86
N GLU A 974 44.42 37.31 -4.98
CA GLU A 974 45.51 38.26 -5.25
C GLU A 974 44.99 39.41 -6.13
N GLU A 975 45.86 40.00 -6.94
CA GLU A 975 45.54 41.06 -7.88
C GLU A 975 44.59 40.61 -9.02
N ILE A 976 43.80 41.57 -9.53
CA ILE A 976 42.91 41.37 -10.69
C ILE A 976 43.78 41.04 -11.91
N TYR A 977 43.46 39.94 -12.59
CA TYR A 977 44.02 39.61 -13.90
C TYR A 977 43.35 40.45 -15.00
N GLU A 978 42.02 40.49 -15.02
CA GLU A 978 41.23 41.17 -16.07
C GLU A 978 39.82 41.52 -15.58
N THR A 979 39.22 42.58 -16.13
CA THR A 979 37.81 42.98 -15.90
C THR A 979 37.05 42.83 -17.21
N CYS A 980 35.97 42.04 -17.22
CA CYS A 980 35.24 41.73 -18.44
C CYS A 980 34.44 42.93 -18.95
N GLU A 981 34.45 43.13 -20.28
CA GLU A 981 33.79 44.26 -20.92
C GLU A 981 32.27 44.08 -21.01
N SER A 982 31.53 45.12 -21.39
CA SER A 982 30.07 45.07 -21.49
C SER A 982 29.65 44.11 -22.61
N GLY A 983 29.12 42.95 -22.25
CA GLY A 983 28.78 41.86 -23.16
C GLY A 983 29.52 40.56 -22.87
N GLU A 984 30.51 40.59 -21.98
CA GLU A 984 31.25 39.43 -21.49
C GLU A 984 30.88 39.13 -20.03
N GLU A 985 30.87 37.86 -19.69
CA GLU A 985 30.69 37.36 -18.33
C GLU A 985 31.95 36.57 -17.95
N CYS A 986 32.49 36.83 -16.76
CA CYS A 986 33.62 36.06 -16.27
C CYS A 986 33.17 34.62 -15.96
N LYS A 987 33.65 33.64 -16.73
CA LYS A 987 33.47 32.20 -16.48
C LYS A 987 34.82 31.48 -16.44
N ASP A 988 34.98 30.62 -15.44
CA ASP A 988 36.19 29.79 -15.24
C ASP A 988 37.52 30.56 -15.17
N GLY A 989 37.48 31.83 -14.75
CA GLY A 989 38.66 32.69 -14.62
C GLY A 989 39.02 33.47 -15.89
N GLU A 990 38.15 33.47 -16.90
CA GLU A 990 38.31 34.19 -18.17
C GLU A 990 37.04 34.96 -18.53
N CYS A 991 37.19 36.08 -19.22
CA CYS A 991 36.07 36.85 -19.77
C CYS A 991 35.58 36.17 -21.05
N GLN A 992 34.33 35.76 -21.07
CA GLN A 992 33.71 35.11 -22.22
C GLN A 992 32.45 35.86 -22.65
N GLU A 993 32.26 36.05 -23.96
CA GLU A 993 31.05 36.67 -24.50
C GLU A 993 29.78 35.92 -24.04
N GLN A 994 28.77 36.70 -23.63
CA GLN A 994 27.54 36.18 -23.07
C GLN A 994 26.63 35.64 -24.18
N CYS A 995 26.75 34.35 -24.47
CA CYS A 995 25.92 33.67 -25.46
C CYS A 995 24.47 33.53 -24.95
N THR A 996 23.50 34.06 -25.68
CA THR A 996 22.07 33.86 -25.37
C THR A 996 21.64 32.48 -25.88
N PRO A 997 21.15 31.58 -25.01
CA PRO A 997 20.73 30.24 -25.43
C PRO A 997 19.47 30.30 -26.31
N ASN A 998 19.35 29.34 -27.24
CA ASN A 998 18.15 29.11 -28.07
C ASN A 998 17.76 30.26 -29.03
N VAL A 999 18.75 30.97 -29.58
CA VAL A 999 18.54 32.09 -30.50
C VAL A 999 18.09 31.63 -31.89
N GLU A 1000 18.65 30.53 -32.38
CA GLU A 1000 18.37 30.04 -33.73
C GLU A 1000 18.06 28.54 -33.74
N ARG A 1001 17.19 28.10 -34.67
CA ARG A 1001 16.92 26.69 -34.93
C ARG A 1001 17.56 26.30 -36.24
N ARG A 1002 18.47 25.33 -36.22
CA ARG A 1002 19.05 24.77 -37.46
C ARG A 1002 18.96 23.25 -37.47
N CYS A 1003 18.90 22.71 -38.67
CA CYS A 1003 19.07 21.28 -38.92
C CYS A 1003 20.55 20.95 -38.72
N ALA A 1004 20.89 20.24 -37.65
CA ALA A 1004 22.27 19.82 -37.37
C ALA A 1004 22.51 18.35 -37.70
N GLU A 1005 21.43 17.56 -37.72
CA GLU A 1005 21.39 16.16 -38.13
C GLU A 1005 20.23 16.03 -39.14
N ARG A 1006 20.33 15.11 -40.13
CA ARG A 1006 19.46 15.06 -41.32
C ARG A 1006 17.96 15.24 -41.02
N ASP A 1007 17.52 14.77 -39.85
CA ASP A 1007 16.10 14.71 -39.49
C ASP A 1007 15.79 15.38 -38.14
N LYS A 1008 16.73 16.15 -37.56
CA LYS A 1008 16.57 16.76 -36.24
C LYS A 1008 16.89 18.25 -36.21
N ILE A 1009 16.01 19.00 -35.57
CA ILE A 1009 16.15 20.44 -35.35
C ILE A 1009 16.74 20.65 -33.95
N TYR A 1010 17.85 21.36 -33.85
CA TYR A 1010 18.46 21.75 -32.59
C TYR A 1010 18.36 23.26 -32.40
N TRP A 1011 18.31 23.68 -31.14
CA TRP A 1011 18.57 25.06 -30.78
C TRP A 1011 20.06 25.36 -30.91
N PHE A 1012 20.38 26.60 -31.28
CA PHE A 1012 21.73 27.16 -31.30
C PHE A 1012 21.72 28.45 -30.48
N ASP A 1013 22.75 28.65 -29.67
CA ASP A 1013 22.93 29.93 -28.97
C ASP A 1013 23.40 31.05 -29.93
N SER A 1014 23.42 32.30 -29.49
CA SER A 1014 23.90 33.44 -30.29
C SER A 1014 25.35 33.30 -30.77
N CYS A 1015 26.12 32.40 -30.16
CA CYS A 1015 27.51 32.10 -30.51
C CYS A 1015 27.63 30.91 -31.48
N GLY A 1016 26.50 30.37 -31.96
CA GLY A 1016 26.47 29.29 -32.93
C GLY A 1016 26.77 27.91 -32.36
N LYS A 1017 26.72 27.74 -31.03
CA LYS A 1017 26.91 26.44 -30.37
C LYS A 1017 25.60 25.67 -30.31
N LYS A 1018 25.65 24.39 -30.70
CA LYS A 1018 24.50 23.47 -30.73
C LYS A 1018 24.03 23.19 -29.29
N GLY A 1019 22.79 23.55 -29.00
CA GLY A 1019 22.08 23.35 -27.74
C GLY A 1019 21.21 22.08 -27.72
N SER A 1020 20.10 22.12 -26.98
CA SER A 1020 19.20 20.98 -26.84
C SER A 1020 18.41 20.69 -28.12
N LEU A 1021 17.98 19.42 -28.26
CA LEU A 1021 17.09 18.98 -29.33
C LEU A 1021 15.75 19.71 -29.21
N TYR A 1022 15.29 20.39 -30.28
CA TYR A 1022 13.98 21.03 -30.35
C TYR A 1022 12.91 20.05 -30.82
N TYR A 1023 13.17 19.35 -31.93
CA TYR A 1023 12.19 18.45 -32.54
C TYR A 1023 12.88 17.39 -33.42
N ASP A 1024 12.38 16.15 -33.36
CA ASP A 1024 12.79 15.04 -34.23
C ASP A 1024 11.72 14.82 -35.29
N CYS A 1025 12.08 14.92 -36.57
CA CYS A 1025 11.14 14.82 -37.68
C CYS A 1025 10.63 13.38 -37.93
N ARG A 1026 11.15 12.37 -37.21
CA ARG A 1026 10.73 10.96 -37.30
C ARG A 1026 9.54 10.66 -36.38
N GLY A 1027 8.35 11.08 -36.80
CA GLY A 1027 7.08 10.59 -36.22
C GLY A 1027 6.72 9.20 -36.76
N GLU A 1028 6.03 8.39 -35.94
CA GLU A 1028 5.85 6.94 -36.05
C GLU A 1028 5.26 6.36 -37.36
N ASN A 1029 4.93 7.13 -38.40
CA ASN A 1029 4.25 6.56 -39.58
C ASN A 1029 4.58 7.16 -40.97
N LEU A 1030 5.62 7.98 -41.16
CA LEU A 1030 5.91 8.57 -42.48
C LEU A 1030 7.42 8.61 -42.81
N ALA A 1031 7.87 7.71 -43.68
CA ALA A 1031 9.28 7.44 -44.02
C ALA A 1031 10.01 8.52 -44.87
N GLN A 1032 9.54 9.77 -44.98
CA GLN A 1032 10.13 10.76 -45.90
C GLN A 1032 10.21 12.21 -45.38
N ASN A 1033 10.38 12.41 -44.07
CA ASN A 1033 10.57 13.75 -43.51
C ASN A 1033 12.05 14.12 -43.44
N GLN A 1034 12.47 15.15 -44.19
CA GLN A 1034 13.83 15.72 -44.09
C GLN A 1034 13.79 17.09 -43.43
N CYS A 1035 14.77 17.38 -42.57
CA CYS A 1035 14.91 18.71 -41.97
C CYS A 1035 15.54 19.66 -42.99
N ARG A 1036 14.86 20.75 -43.35
CA ARG A 1036 15.39 21.79 -44.24
C ARG A 1036 15.05 23.17 -43.68
N GLY A 1037 16.07 24.00 -43.46
CA GLY A 1037 15.89 25.37 -42.96
C GLY A 1037 15.28 25.48 -41.56
N GLY A 1038 15.47 24.48 -40.68
CA GLY A 1038 14.89 24.45 -39.33
C GLY A 1038 13.42 24.01 -39.29
N GLN A 1039 12.91 23.43 -40.39
CA GLN A 1039 11.56 22.88 -40.53
C GLN A 1039 11.59 21.42 -40.94
N CYS A 1040 10.58 20.65 -40.56
CA CYS A 1040 10.39 19.29 -41.06
C CYS A 1040 9.58 19.37 -42.37
N CYS A 1041 10.14 18.83 -43.44
CA CYS A 1041 9.52 18.84 -44.77
C CYS A 1041 9.15 17.42 -45.22
N ILE A 1042 7.90 17.24 -45.66
CA ILE A 1042 7.44 16.03 -46.37
C ILE A 1042 7.71 16.27 -47.86
N GLY A 1043 8.76 15.63 -48.40
CA GLY A 1043 9.20 15.83 -49.78
C GLY A 1043 9.59 17.28 -50.11
N ASN A 1044 9.52 17.67 -51.39
CA ASN A 1044 9.93 19.00 -51.88
C ASN A 1044 8.87 20.11 -51.74
N VAL A 1045 7.67 19.82 -51.21
CA VAL A 1045 6.50 20.70 -51.41
C VAL A 1045 5.88 21.23 -50.12
N PHE A 1046 5.99 20.51 -48.98
CA PHE A 1046 5.35 20.92 -47.73
C PHE A 1046 6.31 20.89 -46.55
N CYS A 1047 6.73 22.07 -46.07
CA CYS A 1047 7.48 22.25 -44.83
C CYS A 1047 6.55 22.83 -43.77
N GLN A 1048 6.49 22.19 -42.59
CA GLN A 1048 5.76 22.70 -41.44
C GLN A 1048 6.75 23.11 -40.34
N ASN A 1049 6.43 24.22 -39.66
CA ASN A 1049 7.07 24.55 -38.40
C ASN A 1049 6.46 23.66 -37.31
N PRO A 1050 7.24 22.80 -36.66
CA PRO A 1050 6.77 22.02 -35.52
C PRO A 1050 6.56 22.88 -34.26
#